data_AF-A0A1Z4RNW1-F1
#
_entry.id   AF-A0A1Z4RNW1-F1
#
_cell.length_a   1.000
_cell.length_b   1.000
_cell.length_c   1.000
_cell.angle_alpha   90.00
_cell.angle_beta   90.00
_cell.angle_gamma   90.00
#
_symmetry.space_group_name_H-M   'P 1'
#
loop_
_entity.id
_entity.type
_entity.pdbx_description
1 polymer ?
#
loop_
_entity_poly.entity_id
_entity_poly.type
_entity_poly.pdbx_seq_one_letter_code
_entity_poly.pdbx_strand_id
1 'polypeptide(L)'
;MKTNFVHPLSNQSHESQLNSNSILIDKSKSRLNLEQLPIIELPTDRSRSQIKTYKKGTYDLLLNQDLIESLKDVEKFNKIEISTQLLAALLILLNRYTEQKDLAIATHISNYQDIHAGILYLQIQNELEFQQLASELKGAINLNSNLDFDKSVNLPIIFKYQSVNKANFDIKYFEQEQTLEPDLILEVIANSENISCSFYYNKNLFNPQTIARLAGHWQTILQAIVTNPEEKLLNLPLLTPKEQQQLLNTEKNSETNSYASDLCLHQLFETQVKNNPTAIALIFEDEQLTYSELDHRANQLAIYLQQMGVKGDVLVGICIERSINMIVAILAVLKAGGAYVPLDPTYPIDRINYMLQDTQASILLTQTSLEIDLSSDQQSLKIICIDQLSDHNLTSDRQVESIVNNSNLAYVIYTSGSTGKPKGVQIEHRTAVSLLRAMVDDQPGITSEDRVLSVTTICFDVSVADIFLPLSVGAQLIIVSRRVTVDGHKLSQAIAKSDVTFMQATPVTWQLLLAALWQGSQKLKIISGGEPLSKELAARLLPKCAQLWNLYGPTETTIWSSAYQVNTLKTSISVGKPFKHIKYHILDSHLRPLPIGVPGELYIGGHCLARGYFKRPELTAAKFISDPFAKDPKARLYKTGDLARYLEDGTVECLGRLDRQVKIRGFRLEIGEIEAAILQYPGIKEVVVVDVDDVLGMKRLVAYLVVSDQAPASKELRRFLQQQLPEYMIPSAFILVENIPQTLNGKIDRLALPLVDLSNLAVDDNYVAPRNDLERQLVEIWERVLMVKPIGITTNFRDLGGNSILAVNLIAEIEKTLEKTLTLEALSSLTTIKHLVESWQKEEIEATAPIISSITAAQSKLLLTIVAGRGGLRNRPNSLMVQISDGIKAPLFVCANAYEEIALLAKHLDPQRPFYCLESGYFALEGTNRQIQELATYHLQDILAVQPEAPYFLCGYSFGGILAWEIARQLSALGKPANMVVILDTPGPQASYRFYQHLDFTCRTNWNRLLNLSKMGNPSKKPVKVKSSLNPERSLLTEQAPDPYIFQPYHHPVSLFVTTKTSYYSFFSQKLALMMFPRLGWQSDIASQLTVTKISGDHFSLLKEPQVQSLATQVDECLKRVELEI
;
A
#
# COMPACT_ATOMS: atom_id res chain seq x y z
N MET A 1 -1.94 73.09 42.51
CA MET A 1 -1.70 73.35 43.96
C MET A 1 -1.06 72.08 44.51
N LYS A 2 0.28 71.96 44.63
CA LYS A 2 1.14 72.38 45.77
C LYS A 2 0.45 72.07 47.10
N THR A 3 0.98 71.22 48.00
CA THR A 3 2.31 71.37 48.65
C THR A 3 2.89 70.08 49.25
N ASN A 4 4.22 69.98 49.14
CA ASN A 4 5.19 69.08 49.79
C ASN A 4 5.44 69.38 51.29
N PHE A 5 6.29 68.53 51.90
CA PHE A 5 7.32 68.75 52.97
C PHE A 5 7.12 67.84 54.22
N VAL A 6 8.07 67.08 54.83
CA VAL A 6 9.56 67.10 54.91
C VAL A 6 10.16 65.67 55.22
N HIS A 7 11.40 65.48 54.75
CA HIS A 7 12.49 64.46 54.90
C HIS A 7 12.96 64.04 56.33
N PRO A 8 13.84 63.00 56.58
CA PRO A 8 15.22 62.89 56.01
C PRO A 8 15.91 61.50 55.77
N LEU A 9 16.88 61.54 54.83
CA LEU A 9 18.16 60.82 54.66
C LEU A 9 18.51 59.56 55.50
N SER A 10 18.88 58.45 54.86
CA SER A 10 20.30 58.03 54.64
C SER A 10 20.46 56.57 54.15
N ASN A 11 21.42 56.40 53.23
CA ASN A 11 22.20 55.21 52.85
C ASN A 11 21.51 53.89 52.45
N GLN A 12 21.54 53.59 51.14
CA GLN A 12 21.97 52.26 50.66
C GLN A 12 22.43 52.32 49.19
N SER A 13 23.55 51.67 48.95
CA SER A 13 24.31 51.56 47.70
C SER A 13 23.52 50.87 46.59
N HIS A 14 23.57 51.43 45.38
CA HIS A 14 23.05 50.85 44.15
C HIS A 14 23.90 49.65 43.69
N GLU A 15 23.37 48.44 43.81
CA GLU A 15 23.71 47.31 42.93
C GLU A 15 22.67 47.24 41.81
N SER A 16 23.13 47.33 40.56
CA SER A 16 22.33 47.17 39.36
C SER A 16 22.12 45.68 39.06
N GLN A 17 20.88 45.21 39.18
CA GLN A 17 20.46 43.87 38.74
C GLN A 17 20.48 43.79 37.20
N LEU A 18 21.40 43.00 36.67
CA LEU A 18 21.33 42.41 35.33
C LEU A 18 20.37 41.20 35.38
N ASN A 19 19.37 41.18 34.51
CA ASN A 19 18.47 40.04 34.33
C ASN A 19 19.24 38.87 33.67
N SER A 20 19.80 37.96 34.47
CA SER A 20 20.38 36.69 34.00
C SER A 20 19.32 35.58 33.98
N ASN A 21 18.85 35.22 32.78
CA ASN A 21 18.00 34.05 32.53
C ASN A 21 18.79 32.79 32.16
N SER A 22 20.09 32.72 32.51
CA SER A 22 20.82 31.46 32.53
C SER A 22 20.31 30.62 33.70
N ILE A 23 19.78 29.42 33.44
CA ILE A 23 19.48 28.47 34.50
C ILE A 23 20.82 28.05 35.12
N LEU A 24 21.11 28.67 36.26
CA LEU A 24 22.20 28.33 37.16
C LEU A 24 22.10 26.83 37.52
N ILE A 25 23.12 26.06 37.16
CA ILE A 25 23.37 24.74 37.78
C ILE A 25 24.07 25.02 39.11
N ASP A 26 23.32 25.54 40.07
CA ASP A 26 23.73 25.62 41.47
C ASP A 26 23.46 24.25 42.10
N LYS A 27 24.52 23.56 42.55
CA LYS A 27 24.46 22.25 43.25
C LYS A 27 23.49 22.26 44.44
N SER A 28 23.07 23.42 44.94
CA SER A 28 22.15 23.53 46.07
C SER A 28 20.65 23.58 45.70
N LYS A 29 20.24 23.82 44.44
CA LYS A 29 18.80 23.99 44.11
C LYS A 29 18.24 23.39 42.81
N SER A 30 19.03 22.77 41.92
CA SER A 30 18.44 22.04 40.78
C SER A 30 19.22 20.77 40.46
N ARG A 31 18.69 19.62 40.89
CA ARG A 31 19.02 18.33 40.27
C ARG A 31 18.43 18.32 38.86
N LEU A 32 19.14 18.88 37.89
CA LEU A 32 18.90 18.49 36.50
C LEU A 32 19.31 17.01 36.42
N ASN A 33 18.35 16.13 36.15
CA ASN A 33 18.63 14.72 35.95
C ASN A 33 19.52 14.63 34.70
N LEU A 34 20.73 14.06 34.81
CA LEU A 34 21.68 13.97 33.69
C LEU A 34 21.09 13.23 32.47
N GLU A 35 20.06 12.41 32.70
CA GLU A 35 19.23 11.75 31.68
C GLU A 35 18.32 12.70 30.87
N GLN A 36 18.18 13.97 31.26
CA GLN A 36 17.28 14.97 30.66
C GLN A 36 18.01 16.08 29.90
N LEU A 37 19.33 15.99 29.72
CA LEU A 37 20.07 16.96 28.91
C LEU A 37 19.63 16.88 27.43
N PRO A 38 19.48 18.03 26.74
CA PRO A 38 19.15 18.02 25.32
C PRO A 38 20.29 17.38 24.53
N ILE A 39 19.97 16.35 23.77
CA ILE A 39 20.93 15.71 22.87
C ILE A 39 20.99 16.55 21.60
N ILE A 40 22.20 16.92 21.18
CA ILE A 40 22.40 17.65 19.92
C ILE A 40 22.17 16.69 18.75
N GLU A 41 21.20 17.05 17.90
CA GLU A 41 20.81 16.24 16.74
C GLU A 41 21.45 16.79 15.47
N LEU A 42 22.75 16.57 15.31
CA LEU A 42 23.45 16.98 14.09
C LEU A 42 22.84 16.29 12.86
N PRO A 43 22.64 17.00 11.75
CA PRO A 43 22.23 16.40 10.50
C PRO A 43 23.24 15.35 10.02
N THR A 44 22.83 14.07 9.98
CA THR A 44 23.70 12.98 9.55
C THR A 44 23.44 12.59 8.09
N ASP A 45 24.48 12.09 7.40
CA ASP A 45 24.35 11.57 6.03
C ASP A 45 23.71 10.18 6.00
N ARG A 46 23.74 9.47 7.13
CA ARG A 46 23.26 8.11 7.28
C ARG A 46 22.45 7.97 8.57
N SER A 47 21.44 7.10 8.53
CA SER A 47 20.66 6.75 9.72
C SER A 47 21.56 6.08 10.77
N ARG A 48 21.33 6.43 12.04
CA ARG A 48 22.03 5.81 13.16
C ARG A 48 21.61 4.34 13.28
N SER A 49 22.59 3.42 13.24
CA SER A 49 22.34 1.98 13.37
C SER A 49 21.92 1.62 14.80
N GLN A 50 21.01 0.65 14.95
CA GLN A 50 20.65 0.07 16.25
C GLN A 50 21.84 -0.66 16.90
N ILE A 51 22.76 -1.20 16.08
CA ILE A 51 24.04 -1.73 16.53
C ILE A 51 25.05 -0.58 16.54
N LYS A 52 25.44 -0.14 17.73
CA LYS A 52 26.48 0.86 17.97
C LYS A 52 27.83 0.31 17.54
N THR A 53 28.33 0.83 16.43
CA THR A 53 29.71 0.62 15.98
C THR A 53 30.32 1.98 15.71
N TYR A 54 31.53 2.21 16.22
CA TYR A 54 32.27 3.44 15.99
C TYR A 54 33.39 3.24 14.96
N LYS A 55 33.39 4.06 13.91
CA LYS A 55 34.48 4.14 12.93
C LYS A 55 35.02 5.56 12.88
N LYS A 56 36.21 5.78 13.45
CA LYS A 56 36.85 7.10 13.49
C LYS A 56 37.22 7.60 12.08
N GLY A 57 36.80 8.82 11.77
CA GLY A 57 37.33 9.67 10.71
C GLY A 57 38.00 10.90 11.29
N THR A 58 38.88 11.51 10.50
CA THR A 58 39.61 12.74 10.87
C THR A 58 39.55 13.71 9.68
N TYR A 59 39.40 14.99 9.97
CA TYR A 59 39.58 16.09 9.03
C TYR A 59 40.39 17.19 9.73
N ASP A 60 41.56 17.52 9.18
CA ASP A 60 42.47 18.51 9.76
C ASP A 60 42.32 19.86 9.06
N LEU A 61 42.23 20.92 9.84
CA LEU A 61 42.11 22.31 9.42
C LEU A 61 43.23 23.14 10.04
N LEU A 62 43.96 23.86 9.20
CA LEU A 62 44.94 24.85 9.62
C LEU A 62 44.35 26.25 9.44
N LEU A 63 44.31 27.05 10.51
CA LEU A 63 43.88 28.44 10.42
C LEU A 63 44.98 29.28 9.75
N ASN A 64 44.59 30.18 8.86
CA ASN A 64 45.53 31.12 8.22
C ASN A 64 46.06 32.13 9.23
N GLN A 65 47.26 32.64 8.97
CA GLN A 65 47.96 33.55 9.90
C GLN A 65 47.16 34.83 10.19
N ASP A 66 46.54 35.44 9.19
CA ASP A 66 45.72 36.66 9.37
C ASP A 66 44.56 36.45 10.37
N LEU A 67 43.91 35.28 10.33
CA LEU A 67 42.83 34.95 11.27
C LEU A 67 43.38 34.70 12.67
N ILE A 68 44.55 34.04 12.79
CA ILE A 68 45.21 33.82 14.09
C ILE A 68 45.59 35.17 14.73
N GLU A 69 46.13 36.11 13.95
CA GLU A 69 46.43 37.47 14.41
C GLU A 69 45.15 38.19 14.85
N SER A 70 44.08 38.10 14.07
CA SER A 70 42.79 38.72 14.41
C SER A 70 42.17 38.13 15.69
N LEU A 71 42.26 36.81 15.92
CA LEU A 71 41.81 36.16 17.15
C LEU A 71 42.59 36.67 18.38
N LYS A 72 43.91 36.87 18.23
CA LYS A 72 44.78 37.45 19.28
C LYS A 72 44.44 38.91 19.55
N ASP A 73 44.09 39.67 18.51
CA ASP A 73 43.66 41.06 18.66
C ASP A 73 42.35 41.14 19.46
N VAL A 74 41.35 40.31 19.15
CA VAL A 74 40.10 40.24 19.94
C VAL A 74 40.38 39.85 21.40
N GLU A 75 41.29 38.91 21.64
CA GLU A 75 41.71 38.55 23.00
C GLU A 75 42.32 39.72 23.74
N LYS A 76 43.16 40.50 23.07
CA LYS A 76 43.83 41.67 23.65
C LYS A 76 42.89 42.86 23.88
N PHE A 77 42.04 43.19 22.92
CA PHE A 77 41.22 44.39 22.93
C PHE A 77 39.85 44.17 23.60
N ASN A 78 39.21 43.03 23.34
CA ASN A 78 37.88 42.70 23.88
C ASN A 78 37.95 41.82 25.14
N LYS A 79 39.15 41.35 25.53
CA LYS A 79 39.39 40.49 26.72
C LYS A 79 38.63 39.15 26.65
N ILE A 80 38.47 38.61 25.45
CA ILE A 80 37.83 37.31 25.21
C ILE A 80 38.90 36.29 24.83
N GLU A 81 39.13 35.29 25.69
CA GLU A 81 40.14 34.25 25.45
C GLU A 81 39.93 33.51 24.13
N ILE A 82 41.02 33.15 23.44
CA ILE A 82 40.94 32.42 22.15
C ILE A 82 40.12 31.12 22.30
N SER A 83 40.28 30.37 23.39
CA SER A 83 39.49 29.17 23.69
C SER A 83 37.98 29.44 23.72
N THR A 84 37.58 30.59 24.29
CA THR A 84 36.17 31.04 24.35
C THR A 84 35.67 31.47 22.97
N GLN A 85 36.50 32.18 22.18
CA GLN A 85 36.14 32.56 20.81
C GLN A 85 35.87 31.33 19.93
N LEU A 86 36.74 30.32 20.00
CA LEU A 86 36.63 29.07 19.24
C LEU A 86 35.42 28.23 19.65
N LEU A 87 35.17 28.13 20.96
CA LEU A 87 34.01 27.44 21.53
C LEU A 87 32.70 28.14 21.15
N ALA A 88 32.65 29.46 21.26
CA ALA A 88 31.48 30.25 20.86
C ALA A 88 31.15 30.04 19.37
N ALA A 89 32.16 30.05 18.49
CA ALA A 89 31.95 29.76 17.07
C ALA A 89 31.41 28.35 16.82
N LEU A 90 31.86 27.34 17.57
CA LEU A 90 31.31 25.98 17.50
C LEU A 90 29.84 25.95 17.95
N LEU A 91 29.51 26.61 19.05
CA LEU A 91 28.16 26.67 19.59
C LEU A 91 27.18 27.39 18.65
N ILE A 92 27.60 28.51 18.05
CA ILE A 92 26.84 29.20 17.01
C ILE A 92 26.60 28.28 15.82
N LEU A 93 27.64 27.59 15.34
CA LEU A 93 27.52 26.63 14.24
C LEU A 93 26.49 25.53 14.55
N LEU A 94 26.58 24.91 15.73
CA LEU A 94 25.66 23.85 16.17
C LEU A 94 24.22 24.36 16.24
N ASN A 95 23.99 25.54 16.82
CA ASN A 95 22.67 26.17 16.83
C ASN A 95 22.13 26.41 15.41
N ARG A 96 22.96 26.89 14.49
CA ARG A 96 22.55 27.18 13.10
C ARG A 96 22.32 25.93 12.25
N TYR A 97 22.98 24.82 12.57
CA TYR A 97 22.80 23.54 11.88
C TYR A 97 21.59 22.73 12.38
N THR A 98 21.15 22.97 13.61
CA THR A 98 20.11 22.17 14.28
C THR A 98 18.84 22.96 14.59
N GLU A 99 18.90 24.28 14.53
CA GLU A 99 17.92 25.21 15.10
C GLU A 99 17.63 24.99 16.61
N GLN A 100 18.44 24.16 17.30
CA GLN A 100 18.31 23.91 18.73
C GLN A 100 18.83 25.12 19.51
N LYS A 101 17.98 25.67 20.39
CA LYS A 101 18.37 26.73 21.33
C LYS A 101 19.15 26.17 22.50
N ASP A 102 18.72 25.03 23.00
CA ASP A 102 19.30 24.35 24.17
C ASP A 102 20.39 23.38 23.72
N LEU A 103 21.65 23.71 24.02
CA LEU A 103 22.81 22.90 23.61
C LEU A 103 23.55 22.35 24.82
N ALA A 104 23.85 21.06 24.82
CA ALA A 104 24.71 20.40 25.78
C ALA A 104 25.90 19.73 25.09
N ILE A 105 27.14 20.10 25.46
CA ILE A 105 28.37 19.52 24.92
C ILE A 105 29.37 19.19 26.03
N ALA A 106 30.25 18.22 25.79
CA ALA A 106 31.38 17.97 26.67
C ALA A 106 32.54 18.90 26.29
N THR A 107 33.20 19.50 27.28
CA THR A 107 34.33 20.41 27.06
C THR A 107 35.54 19.96 27.87
N HIS A 108 36.73 20.04 27.27
CA HIS A 108 38.02 19.89 27.93
C HIS A 108 38.96 21.01 27.47
N ILE A 109 39.15 22.03 28.30
CA ILE A 109 39.90 23.25 27.99
C ILE A 109 41.11 23.30 28.93
N SER A 110 42.31 23.22 28.37
CA SER A 110 43.58 23.33 29.07
C SER A 110 44.30 24.60 28.64
N ASN A 111 44.19 25.63 29.48
CA ASN A 111 44.91 26.89 29.35
C ASN A 111 46.23 26.82 30.16
N TYR A 112 47.13 27.80 30.00
CA TYR A 112 48.42 27.81 30.70
C TYR A 112 48.33 27.77 32.23
N GLN A 113 47.21 28.23 32.81
CA GLN A 113 47.03 28.37 34.25
C GLN A 113 45.93 27.45 34.81
N ASP A 114 44.98 27.01 33.99
CA ASP A 114 43.75 26.34 34.43
C ASP A 114 43.34 25.20 33.48
N ILE A 115 42.79 24.12 34.05
CA ILE A 115 42.19 23.00 33.32
C ILE A 115 40.71 22.93 33.69
N HIS A 116 39.84 23.04 32.68
CA HIS A 116 38.39 22.90 32.81
C HIS A 116 37.91 21.68 32.03
N ALA A 117 37.30 20.71 32.71
CA ALA A 117 36.66 19.56 32.08
C ALA A 117 35.25 19.37 32.65
N GLY A 118 34.24 19.25 31.79
CA GLY A 118 32.85 19.11 32.24
C GLY A 118 31.83 19.15 31.11
N ILE A 119 30.55 19.19 31.50
CA ILE A 119 29.42 19.38 30.59
C ILE A 119 29.06 20.86 30.57
N LEU A 120 29.03 21.45 29.38
CA LEU A 120 28.53 22.78 29.14
C LEU A 120 27.10 22.69 28.61
N TYR A 121 26.14 23.24 29.35
CA TYR A 121 24.77 23.47 28.91
C TYR A 121 24.53 24.97 28.78
N LEU A 122 24.01 25.40 27.64
CA LEU A 122 23.69 26.80 27.38
C LEU A 122 22.44 26.91 26.48
N GLN A 123 21.63 27.93 26.73
CA GLN A 123 20.54 28.32 25.84
C GLN A 123 20.99 29.47 24.93
N ILE A 124 21.17 29.21 23.64
CA ILE A 124 21.57 30.20 22.66
C ILE A 124 20.36 31.01 22.18
N GLN A 125 20.47 32.32 22.32
CA GLN A 125 19.50 33.27 21.80
C GLN A 125 20.10 34.01 20.61
N ASN A 126 19.48 33.88 19.44
CA ASN A 126 20.02 34.42 18.19
C ASN A 126 20.16 35.97 18.17
N GLU A 127 19.42 36.66 19.05
CA GLU A 127 19.46 38.12 19.17
C GLU A 127 20.64 38.63 20.01
N LEU A 128 21.38 37.74 20.68
CA LEU A 128 22.57 38.11 21.45
C LEU A 128 23.66 38.62 20.52
N GLU A 129 24.51 39.48 21.07
CA GLU A 129 25.79 39.84 20.46
C GLU A 129 26.84 38.79 20.82
N PHE A 130 27.86 38.62 19.97
CA PHE A 130 28.94 37.68 20.26
C PHE A 130 29.63 37.94 21.62
N GLN A 131 29.87 39.21 21.98
CA GLN A 131 30.45 39.57 23.27
C GLN A 131 29.60 39.10 24.46
N GLN A 132 28.26 39.15 24.33
CA GLN A 132 27.34 38.70 25.37
C GLN A 132 27.43 37.18 25.53
N LEU A 133 27.41 36.44 24.42
CA LEU A 133 27.63 34.98 24.44
C LEU A 133 28.97 34.60 25.08
N ALA A 134 30.06 35.31 24.73
CA ALA A 134 31.37 35.07 25.31
C ALA A 134 31.40 35.30 26.84
N SER A 135 30.69 36.33 27.32
CA SER A 135 30.53 36.60 28.75
C SER A 135 29.77 35.47 29.46
N GLU A 136 28.67 35.00 28.87
CA GLU A 136 27.88 33.87 29.40
C GLU A 136 28.70 32.58 29.46
N LEU A 137 29.50 32.29 28.42
CA LEU A 137 30.38 31.14 28.37
C LEU A 137 31.45 31.19 29.46
N LYS A 138 32.06 32.34 29.68
CA LYS A 138 33.04 32.52 30.75
C LYS A 138 32.41 32.26 32.13
N GLY A 139 31.19 32.76 32.35
CA GLY A 139 30.41 32.46 33.56
C GLY A 139 30.16 30.95 33.72
N ALA A 140 29.69 30.29 32.67
CA ALA A 140 29.36 28.87 32.67
C ALA A 140 30.59 27.96 32.89
N ILE A 141 31.73 28.27 32.26
CA ILE A 141 32.98 27.51 32.40
C ILE A 141 33.52 27.61 33.83
N ASN A 142 33.47 28.81 34.44
CA ASN A 142 33.92 29.02 35.81
C ASN A 142 33.07 28.25 36.82
N LEU A 143 31.75 28.19 36.63
CA LEU A 143 30.81 27.52 37.54
C LEU A 143 30.90 25.98 37.46
N ASN A 144 31.20 25.42 36.29
CA ASN A 144 31.21 23.96 36.04
C ASN A 144 32.58 23.28 36.27
N SER A 145 33.56 24.01 36.80
CA SER A 145 34.97 23.60 36.97
C SER A 145 35.23 22.47 37.99
N ASN A 146 34.21 21.91 38.66
CA ASN A 146 34.34 20.89 39.71
C ASN A 146 33.28 19.75 39.63
N LEU A 147 32.87 19.36 38.43
CA LEU A 147 31.97 18.22 38.22
C LEU A 147 32.80 16.98 37.89
N ASP A 148 32.82 16.00 38.79
CA ASP A 148 33.33 14.67 38.49
C ASP A 148 32.61 14.14 37.24
N PHE A 149 33.41 13.77 36.23
CA PHE A 149 32.95 13.11 35.01
C PHE A 149 32.28 11.78 35.42
N ASP A 150 30.97 11.79 35.63
CA ASP A 150 30.25 10.53 35.73
C ASP A 150 30.30 9.89 34.34
N LYS A 151 30.95 8.72 34.25
CA LYS A 151 31.20 7.99 32.99
C LYS A 151 29.92 7.53 32.28
N SER A 152 28.76 7.87 32.83
CA SER A 152 27.41 7.50 32.41
C SER A 152 26.82 8.40 31.31
N VAL A 153 27.28 9.65 31.16
CA VAL A 153 26.69 10.62 30.20
C VAL A 153 27.50 10.67 28.90
N ASN A 154 26.96 10.06 27.85
CA ASN A 154 27.58 10.03 26.52
C ASN A 154 27.00 11.15 25.64
N LEU A 155 27.62 12.33 25.65
CA LEU A 155 27.23 13.45 24.78
C LEU A 155 27.79 13.28 23.36
N PRO A 156 27.01 13.62 22.32
CA PRO A 156 27.41 13.41 20.93
C PRO A 156 28.55 14.33 20.49
N ILE A 157 28.73 15.49 21.13
CA ILE A 157 29.70 16.52 20.73
C ILE A 157 30.70 16.78 21.86
N ILE A 158 31.99 16.79 21.50
CA ILE A 158 33.09 17.08 22.42
C ILE A 158 33.97 18.21 21.84
N PHE A 159 34.27 19.21 22.66
CA PHE A 159 35.24 20.25 22.36
C PHE A 159 36.48 20.09 23.23
N LYS A 160 37.65 20.00 22.61
CA LYS A 160 38.96 19.92 23.30
C LYS A 160 39.82 21.09 22.86
N TYR A 161 40.39 21.81 23.82
CA TYR A 161 41.35 22.88 23.58
C TYR A 161 42.57 22.68 24.46
N GLN A 162 43.76 22.82 23.88
CA GLN A 162 45.02 22.76 24.59
C GLN A 162 45.97 23.85 24.09
N SER A 163 46.50 24.66 25.02
CA SER A 163 47.58 25.60 24.73
C SER A 163 48.94 24.99 25.07
N VAL A 164 49.88 25.00 24.12
CA VAL A 164 51.22 24.39 24.23
C VAL A 164 52.28 25.50 24.08
N ASN A 165 53.12 25.72 25.09
CA ASN A 165 54.28 26.62 24.94
C ASN A 165 55.48 25.87 24.35
N LYS A 166 56.26 26.54 23.48
CA LYS A 166 57.46 25.96 22.85
C LYS A 166 58.46 25.48 23.91
N ALA A 167 59.03 24.30 23.64
CA ALA A 167 60.06 23.53 24.36
C ALA A 167 59.52 22.57 25.46
N ASN A 168 59.55 21.28 25.10
CA ASN A 168 59.45 20.11 25.99
C ASN A 168 58.09 19.82 26.65
N PHE A 169 57.11 19.42 25.84
CA PHE A 169 56.19 18.37 26.28
C PHE A 169 56.09 17.31 25.20
N ASP A 170 56.74 16.17 25.45
CA ASP A 170 56.36 14.89 24.84
C ASP A 170 54.91 14.64 25.27
N ILE A 171 53.95 14.90 24.39
CA ILE A 171 52.53 14.60 24.64
C ILE A 171 52.37 13.07 24.52
N LYS A 172 52.82 12.36 25.55
CA LYS A 172 52.32 11.03 25.88
C LYS A 172 51.40 11.18 27.07
N TYR A 173 50.15 11.58 26.86
CA TYR A 173 49.13 11.35 27.88
C TYR A 173 47.76 11.03 27.27
N PHE A 174 47.31 9.83 27.65
CA PHE A 174 45.99 9.21 27.53
C PHE A 174 45.43 8.90 26.13
N GLU A 175 46.05 7.94 25.44
CA GLU A 175 45.29 6.80 24.93
C GLU A 175 44.88 5.91 26.12
N GLN A 176 43.99 6.40 27.00
CA GLN A 176 43.05 5.46 27.61
C GLN A 176 41.95 5.32 26.58
N GLU A 177 41.71 4.10 26.10
CA GLU A 177 40.56 3.74 25.26
C GLU A 177 39.29 4.30 25.90
N GLN A 178 38.90 5.52 25.51
CA GLN A 178 37.60 6.05 25.83
C GLN A 178 36.61 5.19 25.06
N THR A 179 35.80 4.45 25.81
CA THR A 179 34.59 3.73 25.38
C THR A 179 33.44 4.68 25.00
N LEU A 180 33.76 5.93 24.64
CA LEU A 180 32.81 6.95 24.21
C LEU A 180 32.78 6.93 22.68
N GLU A 181 31.60 6.77 22.10
CA GLU A 181 31.37 6.82 20.65
C GLU A 181 30.73 8.17 20.25
N PRO A 182 31.43 9.32 20.39
CA PRO A 182 30.85 10.61 20.04
C PRO A 182 30.64 10.72 18.54
N ASP A 183 29.71 11.58 18.15
CA ASP A 183 29.43 11.88 16.76
C ASP A 183 30.53 12.76 16.17
N LEU A 184 30.96 13.78 16.93
CA LEU A 184 31.94 14.78 16.54
C LEU A 184 32.80 15.22 17.74
N ILE A 185 34.11 15.30 17.52
CA ILE A 185 35.08 15.92 18.43
C ILE A 185 35.79 17.02 17.65
N LEU A 186 35.78 18.24 18.15
CA LEU A 186 36.69 19.30 17.70
C LEU A 186 37.84 19.39 18.68
N GLU A 187 39.04 19.01 18.25
CA GLU A 187 40.28 19.17 19.00
C GLU A 187 41.09 20.33 18.45
N VAL A 188 41.51 21.24 19.33
CA VAL A 188 42.32 22.40 18.98
C VAL A 188 43.60 22.40 19.80
N ILE A 189 44.73 22.46 19.11
CA ILE A 189 46.05 22.62 19.69
C ILE A 189 46.60 23.97 19.26
N ALA A 190 46.72 24.89 20.22
CA ALA A 190 47.24 26.23 20.00
C ALA A 190 48.67 26.34 20.56
N ASN A 191 49.53 27.06 19.84
CA ASN A 191 50.81 27.54 20.35
C ASN A 191 50.99 29.02 19.99
N SER A 192 52.14 29.61 20.34
CA SER A 192 52.40 31.04 20.11
C SER A 192 52.30 31.48 18.64
N GLU A 193 52.49 30.57 17.68
CA GLU A 193 52.59 30.86 16.23
C GLU A 193 51.46 30.23 15.40
N ASN A 194 50.87 29.11 15.84
CA ASN A 194 49.94 28.31 15.05
C ASN A 194 48.77 27.79 15.89
N ILE A 195 47.61 27.66 15.25
CA ILE A 195 46.43 26.97 15.80
C ILE A 195 46.07 25.84 14.84
N SER A 196 46.23 24.60 15.29
CA SER A 196 45.86 23.40 14.55
C SER A 196 44.53 22.86 15.08
N CYS A 197 43.60 22.56 14.17
CA CYS A 197 42.27 22.04 14.51
C CYS A 197 42.05 20.69 13.82
N SER A 198 41.57 19.69 14.56
CA SER A 198 41.24 18.36 14.05
C SER A 198 39.80 18.01 14.42
N PHE A 199 38.98 17.73 13.40
CA PHE A 199 37.63 17.23 13.55
C PHE A 199 37.66 15.70 13.48
N TYR A 200 37.42 15.02 14.61
CA TYR A 200 37.21 13.59 14.64
C TYR A 200 35.72 13.28 14.60
N TYR A 201 35.30 12.33 13.76
CA TYR A 201 33.88 12.06 13.55
C TYR A 201 33.58 10.58 13.35
N ASN A 202 32.32 10.20 13.57
CA ASN A 202 31.85 8.85 13.28
C ASN A 202 31.54 8.68 11.78
N LYS A 203 32.36 7.92 11.06
CA LYS A 203 32.18 7.59 9.63
C LYS A 203 30.89 6.82 9.33
N ASN A 204 30.29 6.19 10.34
CA ASN A 204 29.00 5.55 10.16
C ASN A 204 27.85 6.57 10.06
N LEU A 205 28.07 7.83 10.47
CA LEU A 205 27.08 8.90 10.42
C LEU A 205 27.38 9.94 9.33
N PHE A 206 28.66 10.32 9.19
CA PHE A 206 29.06 11.42 8.31
C PHE A 206 29.96 11.00 7.15
N ASN A 207 29.79 11.69 6.03
CA ASN A 207 30.73 11.71 4.92
C ASN A 207 31.89 12.67 5.21
N PRO A 208 33.11 12.39 4.72
CA PRO A 208 34.24 13.32 4.85
C PRO A 208 33.93 14.73 4.32
N GLN A 209 33.17 14.82 3.23
CA GLN A 209 32.75 16.09 2.61
C GLN A 209 31.83 16.91 3.52
N THR A 210 30.95 16.25 4.29
CA THR A 210 30.06 16.91 5.25
C THR A 210 30.87 17.57 6.37
N ILE A 211 31.88 16.89 6.88
CA ILE A 211 32.77 17.43 7.92
C ILE A 211 33.65 18.55 7.37
N ALA A 212 34.16 18.41 6.14
CA ALA A 212 34.90 19.49 5.48
C ALA A 212 34.05 20.78 5.34
N ARG A 213 32.77 20.65 4.94
CA ARG A 213 31.84 21.79 4.90
C ARG A 213 31.59 22.38 6.29
N LEU A 214 31.33 21.54 7.29
CA LEU A 214 31.11 21.97 8.68
C LEU A 214 32.32 22.76 9.21
N ALA A 215 33.54 22.26 8.98
CA ALA A 215 34.78 22.94 9.35
C ALA A 215 34.95 24.28 8.61
N GLY A 216 34.60 24.33 7.32
CA GLY A 216 34.59 25.57 6.54
C GLY A 216 33.62 26.62 7.08
N HIS A 217 32.38 26.23 7.41
CA HIS A 217 31.40 27.16 8.01
C HIS A 217 31.82 27.62 9.41
N TRP A 218 32.44 26.75 10.21
CA TRP A 218 33.03 27.15 11.49
C TRP A 218 34.10 28.23 11.30
N GLN A 219 34.96 28.08 10.31
CA GLN A 219 35.96 29.09 9.95
C GLN A 219 35.33 30.41 9.46
N THR A 220 34.25 30.35 8.68
CA THR A 220 33.48 31.54 8.25
C THR A 220 32.92 32.30 9.45
N ILE A 221 32.35 31.58 10.43
CA ILE A 221 31.84 32.18 11.66
C ILE A 221 32.98 32.83 12.45
N LEU A 222 34.14 32.16 12.57
CA LEU A 222 35.31 32.74 13.24
C LEU A 222 35.77 34.04 12.59
N GLN A 223 35.86 34.08 11.26
CA GLN A 223 36.23 35.27 10.51
C GLN A 223 35.24 36.42 10.76
N ALA A 224 33.94 36.11 10.82
CA ALA A 224 32.92 37.12 11.08
C ALA A 224 32.99 37.67 12.50
N ILE A 225 33.18 36.80 13.49
CA ILE A 225 33.31 37.17 14.90
C ILE A 225 34.49 38.11 15.13
N VAL A 226 35.65 37.84 14.53
CA VAL A 226 36.82 38.71 14.70
C VAL A 226 36.71 40.03 13.94
N THR A 227 35.90 40.06 12.88
CA THR A 227 35.70 41.28 12.07
C THR A 227 34.70 42.24 12.74
N ASN A 228 33.61 41.72 13.31
CA ASN A 228 32.62 42.52 14.04
C ASN A 228 32.13 41.81 15.31
N PRO A 229 32.85 41.96 16.44
CA PRO A 229 32.48 41.31 17.70
C PRO A 229 31.14 41.79 18.30
N GLU A 230 30.61 42.92 17.85
CA GLU A 230 29.33 43.49 18.31
C GLU A 230 28.14 43.05 17.44
N GLU A 231 28.38 42.22 16.42
CA GLU A 231 27.31 41.72 15.57
C GLU A 231 26.41 40.73 16.31
N LYS A 232 25.12 40.74 15.97
CA LYS A 232 24.18 39.74 16.47
C LYS A 232 24.50 38.36 15.92
N LEU A 233 24.35 37.31 16.74
CA LEU A 233 24.61 35.93 16.35
C LEU A 233 23.82 35.52 15.09
N LEU A 234 22.59 36.03 14.96
CA LEU A 234 21.75 35.80 13.80
C LEU A 234 22.39 36.33 12.51
N ASN A 235 23.04 37.50 12.54
CA ASN A 235 23.54 38.18 11.35
C ASN A 235 24.92 37.66 10.89
N LEU A 236 25.61 36.88 11.71
CA LEU A 236 26.88 36.27 11.32
C LEU A 236 26.70 35.33 10.10
N PRO A 237 27.53 35.47 9.06
CA PRO A 237 27.47 34.61 7.89
C PRO A 237 27.84 33.16 8.26
N LEU A 238 26.98 32.23 7.88
CA LEU A 238 27.25 30.79 7.95
C LEU A 238 27.90 30.28 6.66
N LEU A 239 27.32 30.69 5.52
CA LEU A 239 27.74 30.28 4.19
C LEU A 239 28.78 31.25 3.65
N THR A 240 29.72 30.73 2.86
CA THR A 240 30.58 31.61 2.05
C THR A 240 29.75 32.28 0.93
N PRO A 241 30.16 33.45 0.40
CA PRO A 241 29.45 34.09 -0.72
C PRO A 241 29.30 33.17 -1.94
N LYS A 242 30.30 32.31 -2.18
CA LYS A 242 30.28 31.33 -3.27
C LYS A 242 29.24 30.22 -3.04
N GLU A 243 29.13 29.69 -1.82
CA GLU A 243 28.10 28.69 -1.48
C GLU A 243 26.70 29.29 -1.51
N GLN A 244 26.53 30.49 -0.97
CA GLN A 244 25.27 31.23 -1.06
C GLN A 244 24.86 31.43 -2.52
N GLN A 245 25.80 31.88 -3.37
CA GLN A 245 25.55 32.00 -4.80
C GLN A 245 25.22 30.64 -5.44
N GLN A 246 25.87 29.55 -5.06
CA GLN A 246 25.58 28.21 -5.59
C GLN A 246 24.16 27.74 -5.22
N LEU A 247 23.72 28.01 -3.99
CA LEU A 247 22.40 27.61 -3.50
C LEU A 247 21.27 28.47 -4.08
N LEU A 248 21.55 29.75 -4.36
CA LEU A 248 20.56 30.70 -4.91
C LEU A 248 20.55 30.74 -6.44
N ASN A 249 21.70 30.59 -7.10
CA ASN A 249 21.81 30.55 -8.56
C ASN A 249 21.58 29.12 -9.10
N THR A 250 20.35 28.65 -8.98
CA THR A 250 19.86 27.50 -9.78
C THR A 250 19.68 27.85 -11.26
N GLU A 251 19.86 29.12 -11.63
CA GLU A 251 19.67 29.72 -12.97
C GLU A 251 20.71 29.35 -14.03
N LYS A 252 21.51 28.28 -13.86
CA LYS A 252 22.45 27.84 -14.92
C LYS A 252 21.77 27.29 -16.19
N ASN A 253 20.43 27.35 -16.29
CA ASN A 253 19.68 27.14 -17.52
C ASN A 253 19.32 28.50 -18.13
N SER A 254 20.08 28.87 -19.16
CA SER A 254 20.11 30.15 -19.87
C SER A 254 18.77 30.66 -20.43
N GLU A 255 18.44 31.90 -20.09
CA GLU A 255 17.98 33.05 -20.90
C GLU A 255 16.93 32.94 -22.03
N THR A 256 16.42 31.76 -22.39
CA THR A 256 15.21 31.64 -23.22
C THR A 256 14.11 30.95 -22.43
N ASN A 257 12.96 31.60 -22.32
CA ASN A 257 11.77 31.09 -21.66
C ASN A 257 11.15 30.00 -22.55
N SER A 258 11.83 28.87 -22.77
CA SER A 258 11.50 27.89 -23.82
C SER A 258 10.12 27.25 -23.65
N TYR A 259 9.56 27.29 -22.44
CA TYR A 259 8.21 26.80 -22.13
C TYR A 259 7.15 27.88 -22.01
N ALA A 260 7.52 29.15 -22.17
CA ALA A 260 6.53 30.22 -22.28
C ALA A 260 5.73 30.02 -23.56
N SER A 261 4.51 29.54 -23.37
CA SER A 261 3.53 29.40 -24.44
C SER A 261 2.39 30.36 -24.15
N ASP A 262 1.99 31.10 -25.17
CA ASP A 262 0.76 31.91 -25.11
C ASP A 262 -0.51 31.03 -25.19
N LEU A 263 -0.33 29.71 -25.31
CA LEU A 263 -1.41 28.75 -25.42
C LEU A 263 -2.02 28.38 -24.06
N CYS A 264 -3.30 28.04 -24.11
CA CYS A 264 -4.07 27.40 -23.05
C CYS A 264 -4.05 25.87 -23.20
N LEU A 265 -4.48 25.15 -22.16
CA LEU A 265 -4.49 23.68 -22.14
C LEU A 265 -5.27 23.07 -23.30
N HIS A 266 -6.48 23.58 -23.58
CA HIS A 266 -7.30 23.11 -24.69
C HIS A 266 -6.67 23.40 -26.05
N GLN A 267 -5.88 24.48 -26.17
CA GLN A 267 -5.20 24.84 -27.42
C GLN A 267 -4.02 23.92 -27.73
N LEU A 268 -3.38 23.32 -26.71
CA LEU A 268 -2.40 22.24 -26.92
C LEU A 268 -3.08 21.02 -27.56
N PHE A 269 -4.27 20.65 -27.08
CA PHE A 269 -5.09 19.59 -27.68
C PHE A 269 -5.52 19.94 -29.11
N GLU A 270 -6.04 21.14 -29.35
CA GLU A 270 -6.48 21.60 -30.68
C GLU A 270 -5.33 21.62 -31.71
N THR A 271 -4.10 21.87 -31.25
CA THR A 271 -2.91 21.75 -32.09
C THR A 271 -2.76 20.30 -32.60
N GLN A 272 -2.98 19.31 -31.74
CA GLN A 272 -2.93 17.90 -32.13
C GLN A 272 -4.13 17.46 -32.97
N VAL A 273 -5.31 18.05 -32.75
CA VAL A 273 -6.48 17.84 -33.64
C VAL A 273 -6.15 18.25 -35.07
N LYS A 274 -5.43 19.37 -35.26
CA LYS A 274 -4.99 19.81 -36.59
C LYS A 274 -3.89 18.92 -37.18
N ASN A 275 -2.96 18.46 -36.35
CA ASN A 275 -1.82 17.68 -36.82
C ASN A 275 -2.20 16.23 -37.16
N ASN A 276 -3.03 15.57 -36.34
CA ASN A 276 -3.34 14.14 -36.42
C ASN A 276 -4.84 13.87 -36.14
N PRO A 277 -5.78 14.38 -36.95
CA PRO A 277 -7.21 14.36 -36.65
C PRO A 277 -7.81 12.94 -36.52
N THR A 278 -7.28 11.97 -37.26
CA THR A 278 -7.78 10.59 -37.31
C THR A 278 -7.09 9.65 -36.31
N ALA A 279 -6.07 10.13 -35.59
CA ALA A 279 -5.44 9.34 -34.53
C ALA A 279 -6.42 9.18 -33.35
N ILE A 280 -6.39 8.02 -32.68
CA ILE A 280 -7.20 7.79 -31.48
C ILE A 280 -6.68 8.68 -30.35
N ALA A 281 -7.54 9.51 -29.78
CA ALA A 281 -7.22 10.38 -28.65
C ALA A 281 -7.62 9.76 -27.32
N LEU A 282 -8.81 9.15 -27.27
CA LEU A 282 -9.44 8.71 -26.03
C LEU A 282 -10.02 7.31 -26.18
N ILE A 283 -9.77 6.47 -25.19
CA ILE A 283 -10.27 5.10 -25.08
C ILE A 283 -10.94 4.95 -23.71
N PHE A 284 -12.18 4.48 -23.70
CA PHE A 284 -12.91 4.10 -22.48
C PHE A 284 -13.69 2.83 -22.75
N GLU A 285 -13.38 1.77 -22.01
CA GLU A 285 -13.96 0.43 -22.22
C GLU A 285 -13.78 -0.04 -23.68
N ASP A 286 -14.88 -0.26 -24.42
CA ASP A 286 -14.85 -0.68 -25.82
C ASP A 286 -15.07 0.48 -26.80
N GLU A 287 -15.26 1.70 -26.29
CA GLU A 287 -15.40 2.92 -27.10
C GLU A 287 -14.05 3.63 -27.30
N GLN A 288 -13.86 4.16 -28.51
CA GLN A 288 -12.69 4.93 -28.90
C GLN A 288 -13.12 6.16 -29.68
N LEU A 289 -12.50 7.30 -29.37
CA LEU A 289 -12.68 8.54 -30.12
C LEU A 289 -11.35 9.00 -30.70
N THR A 290 -11.38 9.39 -31.97
CA THR A 290 -10.31 10.13 -32.61
C THR A 290 -10.19 11.55 -32.04
N TYR A 291 -9.05 12.20 -32.28
CA TYR A 291 -8.86 13.61 -31.93
C TYR A 291 -9.97 14.50 -32.51
N SER A 292 -10.35 14.29 -33.78
CA SER A 292 -11.43 15.03 -34.44
C SER A 292 -12.79 14.79 -33.78
N GLU A 293 -13.14 13.55 -33.46
CA GLU A 293 -14.45 13.23 -32.86
C GLU A 293 -14.56 13.78 -31.43
N LEU A 294 -13.47 13.67 -30.65
CA LEU A 294 -13.41 14.24 -29.31
C LEU A 294 -13.53 15.77 -29.34
N ASP A 295 -12.81 16.43 -30.26
CA ASP A 295 -12.87 17.88 -30.45
C ASP A 295 -14.27 18.33 -30.83
N HIS A 296 -14.92 17.62 -31.75
CA HIS A 296 -16.27 17.93 -32.20
C HIS A 296 -17.29 17.89 -31.05
N ARG A 297 -17.30 16.81 -30.26
CA ARG A 297 -18.19 16.68 -29.08
C ARG A 297 -17.91 17.78 -28.04
N ALA A 298 -16.64 18.09 -27.80
CA ALA A 298 -16.26 19.14 -26.85
C ALA A 298 -16.65 20.55 -27.36
N ASN A 299 -16.54 20.82 -28.66
CA ASN A 299 -16.93 22.10 -29.27
C ASN A 299 -18.43 22.34 -29.17
N GLN A 300 -19.26 21.33 -29.45
CA GLN A 300 -20.72 21.45 -29.34
C GLN A 300 -21.14 21.84 -27.92
N LEU A 301 -20.60 21.15 -26.90
CA LEU A 301 -20.88 21.48 -25.51
C LEU A 301 -20.28 22.84 -25.10
N ALA A 302 -19.10 23.22 -25.61
CA ALA A 302 -18.50 24.52 -25.33
C ALA A 302 -19.35 25.68 -25.83
N ILE A 303 -19.93 25.59 -27.03
CA ILE A 303 -20.83 26.62 -27.59
C ILE A 303 -22.08 26.76 -26.73
N TYR A 304 -22.66 25.63 -26.31
CA TYR A 304 -23.78 25.65 -25.38
C TYR A 304 -23.43 26.34 -24.06
N LEU A 305 -22.25 26.05 -23.50
CA LEU A 305 -21.75 26.70 -22.28
C LEU A 305 -21.51 28.21 -22.47
N GLN A 306 -20.98 28.64 -23.61
CA GLN A 306 -20.81 30.06 -23.93
C GLN A 306 -22.17 30.79 -23.98
N GLN A 307 -23.20 30.17 -24.57
CA GLN A 307 -24.57 30.71 -24.56
C GLN A 307 -25.13 30.85 -23.14
N MET A 308 -24.66 30.02 -22.21
CA MET A 308 -25.00 30.10 -20.78
C MET A 308 -24.12 31.09 -19.99
N GLY A 309 -23.24 31.83 -20.67
CA GLY A 309 -22.42 32.88 -20.08
C GLY A 309 -21.06 32.43 -19.55
N VAL A 310 -20.62 31.21 -19.86
CA VAL A 310 -19.26 30.76 -19.54
C VAL A 310 -18.25 31.58 -20.36
N LYS A 311 -17.24 32.09 -19.66
CA LYS A 311 -16.15 32.93 -20.18
C LYS A 311 -14.96 32.88 -19.21
N GLY A 312 -13.90 33.65 -19.50
CA GLY A 312 -12.70 33.77 -18.65
C GLY A 312 -13.01 33.89 -17.16
N ASP A 313 -12.36 33.04 -16.35
CA ASP A 313 -12.46 32.94 -14.89
C ASP A 313 -13.86 32.56 -14.33
N VAL A 314 -14.85 32.24 -15.17
CA VAL A 314 -16.13 31.65 -14.71
C VAL A 314 -15.90 30.20 -14.29
N LEU A 315 -16.32 29.87 -13.07
CA LEU A 315 -16.21 28.52 -12.52
C LEU A 315 -17.41 27.65 -12.91
N VAL A 316 -17.14 26.46 -13.45
CA VAL A 316 -18.15 25.45 -13.80
C VAL A 316 -17.88 24.17 -13.01
N GLY A 317 -18.86 23.74 -12.21
CA GLY A 317 -18.77 22.47 -11.48
C GLY A 317 -18.85 21.28 -12.43
N ILE A 318 -18.04 20.25 -12.21
CA ILE A 318 -18.07 18.97 -12.94
C ILE A 318 -18.22 17.85 -11.92
N CYS A 319 -19.39 17.21 -11.90
CA CYS A 319 -19.70 16.05 -11.06
C CYS A 319 -20.19 14.90 -11.95
N ILE A 320 -19.24 14.21 -12.60
CA ILE A 320 -19.48 13.17 -13.61
C ILE A 320 -18.57 11.98 -13.29
N GLU A 321 -19.06 10.76 -13.45
CA GLU A 321 -18.24 9.56 -13.27
C GLU A 321 -17.22 9.38 -14.40
N ARG A 322 -16.17 8.59 -14.16
CA ARG A 322 -15.11 8.32 -15.16
C ARG A 322 -15.73 7.75 -16.44
N SER A 323 -15.66 8.53 -17.53
CA SER A 323 -16.31 8.23 -18.82
C SER A 323 -15.74 9.13 -19.92
N ILE A 324 -16.10 8.89 -21.18
CA ILE A 324 -15.84 9.82 -22.29
C ILE A 324 -16.43 11.20 -22.01
N ASN A 325 -17.66 11.20 -21.49
CA ASN A 325 -18.43 12.38 -21.14
C ASN A 325 -17.74 13.28 -20.12
N MET A 326 -16.97 12.71 -19.19
CA MET A 326 -16.12 13.48 -18.26
C MET A 326 -15.05 14.28 -19.00
N ILE A 327 -14.37 13.70 -20.00
CA ILE A 327 -13.32 14.39 -20.76
C ILE A 327 -13.92 15.43 -21.70
N VAL A 328 -15.05 15.11 -22.34
CA VAL A 328 -15.81 16.07 -23.14
C VAL A 328 -16.20 17.28 -22.30
N ALA A 329 -16.72 17.09 -21.08
CA ALA A 329 -17.08 18.17 -20.18
C ALA A 329 -15.88 19.05 -19.79
N ILE A 330 -14.75 18.44 -19.42
CA ILE A 330 -13.52 19.17 -19.06
C ILE A 330 -13.04 20.02 -20.25
N LEU A 331 -12.91 19.41 -21.44
CA LEU A 331 -12.47 20.12 -22.65
C LEU A 331 -13.46 21.24 -23.03
N ALA A 332 -14.77 20.98 -22.93
CA ALA A 332 -15.81 21.94 -23.26
C ALA A 332 -15.78 23.18 -22.36
N VAL A 333 -15.60 23.01 -21.05
CA VAL A 333 -15.48 24.13 -20.11
C VAL A 333 -14.28 25.01 -20.47
N LEU A 334 -13.12 24.38 -20.73
CA LEU A 334 -11.91 25.11 -21.10
C LEU A 334 -12.04 25.82 -22.45
N LYS A 335 -12.63 25.16 -23.45
CA LYS A 335 -12.91 25.74 -24.78
C LYS A 335 -13.88 26.90 -24.71
N ALA A 336 -14.92 26.80 -23.88
CA ALA A 336 -15.84 27.90 -23.60
C ALA A 336 -15.15 29.10 -22.89
N GLY A 337 -13.93 28.89 -22.37
CA GLY A 337 -13.10 29.88 -21.69
C GLY A 337 -13.27 29.90 -20.17
N GLY A 338 -14.05 28.99 -19.61
CA GLY A 338 -14.24 28.85 -18.16
C GLY A 338 -13.16 27.99 -17.51
N ALA A 339 -13.21 27.92 -16.18
CA ALA A 339 -12.38 27.04 -15.36
C ALA A 339 -13.26 25.99 -14.69
N TYR A 340 -12.82 24.73 -14.72
CA TYR A 340 -13.61 23.66 -14.09
C TYR A 340 -13.30 23.49 -12.61
N VAL A 341 -14.32 23.08 -11.86
CA VAL A 341 -14.23 22.69 -10.44
C VAL A 341 -14.66 21.22 -10.36
N PRO A 342 -13.71 20.28 -10.19
CA PRO A 342 -14.05 18.87 -10.11
C PRO A 342 -14.69 18.55 -8.75
N LEU A 343 -15.78 17.78 -8.80
CA LEU A 343 -16.53 17.29 -7.66
C LEU A 343 -16.60 15.76 -7.76
N ASP A 344 -16.24 15.05 -6.68
CA ASP A 344 -16.33 13.60 -6.65
C ASP A 344 -17.77 13.22 -6.28
N PRO A 345 -18.48 12.46 -7.13
CA PRO A 345 -19.85 12.03 -6.83
C PRO A 345 -19.97 11.19 -5.55
N THR A 346 -18.86 10.65 -5.03
CA THR A 346 -18.83 9.86 -3.79
C THR A 346 -18.66 10.70 -2.53
N TYR A 347 -18.46 12.03 -2.65
CA TYR A 347 -18.39 12.90 -1.48
C TYR A 347 -19.76 13.06 -0.82
N PRO A 348 -19.80 13.28 0.51
CA PRO A 348 -21.05 13.63 1.19
C PRO A 348 -21.67 14.87 0.55
N ILE A 349 -23.01 14.88 0.45
CA ILE A 349 -23.74 15.96 -0.20
C ILE A 349 -23.46 17.32 0.43
N ASP A 350 -23.28 17.39 1.75
CA ASP A 350 -22.93 18.62 2.47
C ASP A 350 -21.58 19.19 2.02
N ARG A 351 -20.62 18.32 1.69
CA ARG A 351 -19.31 18.74 1.18
C ARG A 351 -19.43 19.26 -0.26
N ILE A 352 -20.22 18.59 -1.10
CA ILE A 352 -20.51 19.06 -2.46
C ILE A 352 -21.22 20.42 -2.39
N ASN A 353 -22.23 20.55 -1.53
CA ASN A 353 -22.97 21.79 -1.29
C ASN A 353 -22.05 22.91 -0.82
N TYR A 354 -21.16 22.65 0.14
CA TYR A 354 -20.17 23.62 0.61
C TYR A 354 -19.26 24.09 -0.54
N MET A 355 -18.72 23.16 -1.34
CA MET A 355 -17.84 23.50 -2.47
C MET A 355 -18.58 24.34 -3.53
N LEU A 356 -19.82 23.98 -3.88
CA LEU A 356 -20.66 24.75 -4.80
C LEU A 356 -20.98 26.16 -4.26
N GLN A 357 -21.28 26.28 -2.96
CA GLN A 357 -21.52 27.56 -2.29
C GLN A 357 -20.27 28.43 -2.23
N ASP A 358 -19.11 27.88 -1.85
CA ASP A 358 -17.85 28.62 -1.74
C ASP A 358 -17.40 29.12 -3.12
N THR A 359 -17.46 28.25 -4.15
CA THR A 359 -17.18 28.62 -5.54
C THR A 359 -18.15 29.64 -6.13
N GLN A 360 -19.41 29.63 -5.69
CA GLN A 360 -20.51 30.36 -6.34
C GLN A 360 -20.62 30.01 -7.84
N ALA A 361 -20.33 28.76 -8.19
CA ALA A 361 -20.51 28.28 -9.56
C ALA A 361 -21.99 28.45 -9.97
N SER A 362 -22.23 28.96 -11.17
CA SER A 362 -23.59 29.13 -11.72
C SER A 362 -24.06 27.92 -12.52
N ILE A 363 -23.14 27.01 -12.87
CA ILE A 363 -23.40 25.82 -13.68
C ILE A 363 -22.74 24.60 -13.03
N LEU A 364 -23.49 23.49 -12.98
CA LEU A 364 -23.01 22.17 -12.62
C LEU A 364 -23.28 21.20 -13.77
N LEU A 365 -22.22 20.66 -14.36
CA LEU A 365 -22.30 19.56 -15.32
C LEU A 365 -22.35 18.23 -14.55
N THR A 366 -23.35 17.41 -14.84
CA THR A 366 -23.54 16.10 -14.23
C THR A 366 -24.16 15.10 -15.23
N GLN A 367 -24.58 13.92 -14.75
CA GLN A 367 -25.21 12.86 -15.54
C GLN A 367 -26.47 12.36 -14.83
N THR A 368 -27.45 11.84 -15.58
CA THR A 368 -28.78 11.46 -15.04
C THR A 368 -28.71 10.44 -13.89
N SER A 369 -27.74 9.53 -13.91
CA SER A 369 -27.59 8.51 -12.87
C SER A 369 -27.13 9.05 -11.52
N LEU A 370 -26.65 10.30 -11.46
CA LEU A 370 -26.26 10.97 -10.24
C LEU A 370 -27.44 11.82 -9.75
N GLU A 371 -28.25 11.28 -8.84
CA GLU A 371 -29.30 12.01 -8.14
C GLU A 371 -28.67 13.00 -7.14
N ILE A 372 -28.24 14.16 -7.61
CA ILE A 372 -27.66 15.21 -6.77
C ILE A 372 -28.81 16.07 -6.20
N ASP A 373 -29.24 15.77 -4.98
CA ASP A 373 -30.24 16.56 -4.25
C ASP A 373 -29.58 17.76 -3.56
N LEU A 374 -29.71 18.94 -4.18
CA LEU A 374 -29.11 20.17 -3.69
C LEU A 374 -30.03 20.86 -2.68
N SER A 375 -29.43 21.49 -1.68
CA SER A 375 -30.17 22.32 -0.71
C SER A 375 -30.99 23.43 -1.40
N SER A 376 -32.16 23.75 -0.85
CA SER A 376 -33.07 24.80 -1.37
C SER A 376 -32.45 26.19 -1.55
N ASP A 377 -31.30 26.45 -0.94
CA ASP A 377 -30.58 27.73 -0.99
C ASP A 377 -29.74 27.91 -2.27
N GLN A 378 -29.68 26.93 -3.17
CA GLN A 378 -28.94 26.98 -4.44
C GLN A 378 -29.81 27.33 -5.68
N GLN A 379 -30.85 28.16 -5.52
CA GLN A 379 -31.83 28.46 -6.58
C GLN A 379 -31.25 29.04 -7.89
N SER A 380 -30.03 29.56 -7.88
CA SER A 380 -29.35 30.11 -9.06
C SER A 380 -28.43 29.11 -9.79
N LEU A 381 -28.20 27.91 -9.26
CA LEU A 381 -27.33 26.91 -9.88
C LEU A 381 -28.08 26.16 -10.99
N LYS A 382 -27.57 26.23 -12.22
CA LYS A 382 -28.10 25.46 -13.34
C LYS A 382 -27.43 24.09 -13.41
N ILE A 383 -28.16 23.04 -13.10
CA ILE A 383 -27.72 21.65 -13.27
C ILE A 383 -27.98 21.22 -14.73
N ILE A 384 -26.95 20.71 -15.39
CA ILE A 384 -27.03 20.22 -16.77
C ILE A 384 -26.57 18.76 -16.80
N CYS A 385 -27.52 17.85 -17.06
CA CYS A 385 -27.23 16.45 -17.31
C CYS A 385 -26.77 16.27 -18.76
N ILE A 386 -25.47 16.02 -18.95
CA ILE A 386 -24.86 16.02 -20.30
C ILE A 386 -25.34 14.86 -21.18
N ASP A 387 -25.80 13.77 -20.56
CA ASP A 387 -26.39 12.60 -21.22
C ASP A 387 -27.85 12.82 -21.65
N GLN A 388 -28.48 13.93 -21.25
CA GLN A 388 -29.83 14.33 -21.70
C GLN A 388 -29.81 15.44 -22.76
N LEU A 389 -28.63 15.96 -23.11
CA LEU A 389 -28.52 16.98 -24.14
C LEU A 389 -28.86 16.35 -25.50
N SER A 390 -29.99 16.73 -26.08
CA SER A 390 -30.38 16.32 -27.43
C SER A 390 -29.51 16.98 -28.50
N ASP A 391 -29.44 16.36 -29.68
CA ASP A 391 -28.75 16.94 -30.85
C ASP A 391 -29.25 18.35 -31.19
N HIS A 392 -30.51 18.68 -30.88
CA HIS A 392 -31.07 20.02 -31.05
C HIS A 392 -30.44 21.10 -30.14
N ASN A 393 -29.92 20.72 -28.97
CA ASN A 393 -29.18 21.62 -28.08
C ASN A 393 -27.72 21.81 -28.54
N LEU A 394 -27.20 20.89 -29.36
CA LEU A 394 -25.80 20.74 -29.76
C LEU A 394 -25.64 20.88 -31.29
N THR A 395 -26.31 21.86 -31.90
CA THR A 395 -26.49 21.95 -33.37
C THR A 395 -25.37 22.62 -34.15
N SER A 396 -24.31 23.08 -33.48
CA SER A 396 -23.30 23.93 -34.11
C SER A 396 -22.01 23.17 -34.40
N ASP A 397 -21.70 22.99 -35.69
CA ASP A 397 -20.42 22.49 -36.20
C ASP A 397 -19.35 23.59 -36.28
N ARG A 398 -19.64 24.79 -35.75
CA ARG A 398 -18.70 25.92 -35.77
C ARG A 398 -17.52 25.65 -34.85
N GLN A 399 -16.35 26.17 -35.20
CA GLN A 399 -15.25 26.28 -34.25
C GLN A 399 -15.61 27.25 -33.12
N VAL A 400 -15.16 26.93 -31.91
CA VAL A 400 -15.35 27.76 -30.73
C VAL A 400 -14.41 28.96 -30.82
N GLU A 401 -14.93 30.17 -30.90
CA GLU A 401 -14.13 31.39 -30.73
C GLU A 401 -13.91 31.63 -29.23
N SER A 402 -12.79 31.13 -28.69
CA SER A 402 -12.44 31.36 -27.29
C SER A 402 -11.60 32.62 -27.13
N ILE A 403 -12.07 33.59 -26.32
CA ILE A 403 -11.39 34.87 -26.03
C ILE A 403 -10.55 34.75 -24.73
N VAL A 404 -10.27 33.54 -24.28
CA VAL A 404 -9.51 33.26 -23.05
C VAL A 404 -8.01 33.45 -23.29
N ASN A 405 -7.29 33.98 -22.31
CA ASN A 405 -5.83 34.09 -22.35
C ASN A 405 -5.18 33.12 -21.34
N ASN A 406 -3.87 32.88 -21.49
CA ASN A 406 -3.15 31.92 -20.65
C ASN A 406 -3.05 32.33 -19.15
N SER A 407 -3.39 33.57 -18.80
CA SER A 407 -3.43 34.02 -17.40
C SER A 407 -4.78 33.78 -16.74
N ASN A 408 -5.82 33.38 -17.50
CA ASN A 408 -7.09 32.93 -16.94
C ASN A 408 -6.94 31.59 -16.21
N LEU A 409 -7.88 31.34 -15.30
CA LEU A 409 -7.99 30.08 -14.58
C LEU A 409 -8.27 28.93 -15.55
N ALA A 410 -7.56 27.83 -15.37
CA ALA A 410 -7.86 26.56 -16.02
C ALA A 410 -8.75 25.71 -15.11
N TYR A 411 -8.44 25.67 -13.81
CA TYR A 411 -9.20 24.89 -12.84
C TYR A 411 -9.04 25.41 -11.41
N VAL A 412 -9.98 25.04 -10.56
CA VAL A 412 -9.89 25.21 -9.11
C VAL A 412 -10.11 23.86 -8.45
N ILE A 413 -9.05 23.28 -7.88
CA ILE A 413 -9.10 22.01 -7.17
C ILE A 413 -9.06 22.27 -5.66
N TYR A 414 -9.99 21.66 -4.94
CA TYR A 414 -10.08 21.81 -3.48
C TYR A 414 -9.15 20.84 -2.76
N THR A 415 -8.42 21.36 -1.77
CA THR A 415 -7.63 20.59 -0.82
C THR A 415 -8.15 20.80 0.61
N SER A 416 -7.74 19.95 1.56
CA SER A 416 -8.07 20.13 2.98
C SER A 416 -7.49 21.43 3.52
N GLY A 417 -8.18 22.06 4.48
CA GLY A 417 -7.77 23.36 5.04
C GLY A 417 -7.44 23.29 6.53
N SER A 418 -6.40 24.00 6.96
CA SER A 418 -5.94 24.03 8.36
C SER A 418 -6.98 24.61 9.34
N THR A 419 -7.97 25.35 8.84
CA THR A 419 -9.11 25.89 9.61
C THR A 419 -10.32 24.94 9.65
N GLY A 420 -10.17 23.73 9.11
CA GLY A 420 -11.21 22.71 9.08
C GLY A 420 -12.23 22.80 7.95
N LYS A 421 -12.02 23.69 6.98
CA LYS A 421 -12.84 23.76 5.76
C LYS A 421 -11.99 23.63 4.50
N PRO A 422 -12.47 22.92 3.45
CA PRO A 422 -11.75 22.80 2.19
C PRO A 422 -11.43 24.17 1.56
N LYS A 423 -10.26 24.27 0.92
CA LYS A 423 -9.75 25.47 0.25
C LYS A 423 -9.50 25.20 -1.24
N GLY A 424 -10.00 26.06 -2.11
CA GLY A 424 -9.81 25.94 -3.56
C GLY A 424 -8.47 26.55 -4.00
N VAL A 425 -7.60 25.77 -4.65
CA VAL A 425 -6.34 26.25 -5.23
C VAL A 425 -6.57 26.69 -6.67
N GLN A 426 -6.24 27.94 -6.99
CA GLN A 426 -6.51 28.56 -8.28
C GLN A 426 -5.33 28.38 -9.24
N ILE A 427 -5.49 27.53 -10.27
CA ILE A 427 -4.45 27.27 -11.26
C ILE A 427 -4.77 27.95 -12.59
N GLU A 428 -3.79 28.64 -13.14
CA GLU A 428 -3.89 29.33 -14.42
C GLU A 428 -3.38 28.46 -15.57
N HIS A 429 -3.89 28.69 -16.77
CA HIS A 429 -3.47 27.96 -17.97
C HIS A 429 -1.95 27.96 -18.17
N ARG A 430 -1.29 29.13 -18.05
CA ARG A 430 0.16 29.28 -18.24
C ARG A 430 0.98 28.39 -17.32
N THR A 431 0.53 28.22 -16.07
CA THR A 431 1.26 27.43 -15.07
C THR A 431 1.14 25.93 -15.37
N ALA A 432 -0.06 25.46 -15.73
CA ALA A 432 -0.30 24.09 -16.14
C ALA A 432 0.42 23.75 -17.45
N VAL A 433 0.34 24.63 -18.46
CA VAL A 433 1.03 24.45 -19.76
C VAL A 433 2.55 24.43 -19.59
N SER A 434 3.10 25.31 -18.74
CA SER A 434 4.54 25.33 -18.46
C SER A 434 5.01 24.00 -17.88
N LEU A 435 4.25 23.38 -16.96
CA LEU A 435 4.59 22.06 -16.44
C LEU A 435 4.52 20.98 -17.51
N LEU A 436 3.42 20.92 -18.29
CA LEU A 436 3.27 19.88 -19.31
C LEU A 436 4.43 19.95 -20.32
N ARG A 437 4.81 21.16 -20.74
CA ARG A 437 5.99 21.37 -21.60
C ARG A 437 7.28 20.89 -20.93
N ALA A 438 7.49 21.20 -19.66
CA ALA A 438 8.63 20.67 -18.92
C ALA A 438 8.64 19.13 -18.86
N MET A 439 7.49 18.49 -18.65
CA MET A 439 7.39 17.02 -18.65
C MET A 439 7.64 16.38 -20.02
N VAL A 440 7.29 17.08 -21.10
CA VAL A 440 7.54 16.67 -22.49
C VAL A 440 9.01 16.84 -22.85
N ASP A 441 9.55 18.03 -22.63
CA ASP A 441 10.86 18.45 -23.14
C ASP A 441 12.02 18.03 -22.23
N ASP A 442 11.76 17.74 -20.94
CA ASP A 442 12.75 17.20 -20.00
C ASP A 442 12.52 15.69 -19.73
N GLN A 443 12.35 15.32 -18.46
CA GLN A 443 12.13 13.96 -17.99
C GLN A 443 10.91 13.96 -17.07
N PRO A 444 10.01 12.97 -17.10
CA PRO A 444 10.18 11.63 -17.67
C PRO A 444 10.07 11.53 -19.21
N GLY A 445 9.58 12.56 -19.90
CA GLY A 445 9.35 12.57 -21.35
C GLY A 445 8.12 11.76 -21.77
N ILE A 446 7.45 12.22 -22.82
CA ILE A 446 6.30 11.55 -23.45
C ILE A 446 6.30 11.85 -24.96
N THR A 447 5.77 10.94 -25.76
CA THR A 447 5.72 11.03 -27.23
C THR A 447 4.33 10.64 -27.74
N SER A 448 4.05 10.89 -29.02
CA SER A 448 2.79 10.49 -29.67
C SER A 448 2.56 8.97 -29.68
N GLU A 449 3.59 8.16 -29.51
CA GLU A 449 3.50 6.69 -29.45
C GLU A 449 3.04 6.17 -28.09
N ASP A 450 2.95 7.05 -27.08
CA ASP A 450 2.61 6.64 -25.73
C ASP A 450 1.11 6.35 -25.55
N ARG A 451 0.84 5.42 -24.65
CA ARG A 451 -0.49 4.99 -24.24
C ARG A 451 -0.60 5.20 -22.73
N VAL A 452 -1.25 6.30 -22.36
CA VAL A 452 -1.35 6.77 -20.97
C VAL A 452 -2.59 6.21 -20.32
N LEU A 453 -2.42 5.40 -19.27
CA LEU A 453 -3.54 4.92 -18.45
C LEU A 453 -3.80 5.90 -17.31
N SER A 454 -4.95 6.58 -17.36
CA SER A 454 -5.42 7.41 -16.25
C SER A 454 -6.13 6.56 -15.21
N VAL A 455 -5.65 6.62 -13.97
CA VAL A 455 -6.29 6.00 -12.80
C VAL A 455 -6.67 7.03 -11.73
N THR A 456 -6.22 8.27 -11.87
CA THR A 456 -6.35 9.31 -10.86
C THR A 456 -7.71 10.00 -10.91
N THR A 457 -8.35 10.23 -9.75
CA THR A 457 -9.60 11.01 -9.66
C THR A 457 -9.40 12.44 -10.15
N ILE A 458 -10.39 13.03 -10.83
CA ILE A 458 -10.31 14.41 -11.31
C ILE A 458 -10.29 15.46 -10.18
N CYS A 459 -10.62 15.04 -8.95
CA CYS A 459 -10.48 15.87 -7.75
C CYS A 459 -9.03 15.94 -7.22
N PHE A 460 -8.09 15.24 -7.85
CA PHE A 460 -6.67 15.31 -7.53
C PHE A 460 -5.92 15.81 -8.75
N ASP A 461 -5.11 16.86 -8.58
CA ASP A 461 -4.47 17.62 -9.66
C ASP A 461 -3.57 16.81 -10.59
N VAL A 462 -3.02 15.68 -10.13
CA VAL A 462 -2.31 14.70 -10.98
C VAL A 462 -3.15 14.24 -12.17
N SER A 463 -4.48 14.21 -12.07
CA SER A 463 -5.37 13.89 -13.20
C SER A 463 -5.23 14.87 -14.36
N VAL A 464 -4.86 16.12 -14.10
CA VAL A 464 -4.63 17.13 -15.13
C VAL A 464 -3.45 16.70 -16.01
N ALA A 465 -2.39 16.18 -15.39
CA ALA A 465 -1.27 15.61 -16.13
C ALA A 465 -1.69 14.31 -16.84
N ASP A 466 -2.47 13.42 -16.19
CA ASP A 466 -2.99 12.21 -16.85
C ASP A 466 -3.75 12.53 -18.14
N ILE A 467 -4.56 13.59 -18.14
CA ILE A 467 -5.43 13.96 -19.27
C ILE A 467 -4.66 14.77 -20.31
N PHE A 468 -4.04 15.89 -19.91
CA PHE A 468 -3.53 16.86 -20.87
C PHE A 468 -2.12 16.54 -21.36
N LEU A 469 -1.31 15.77 -20.62
CA LEU A 469 0.01 15.37 -21.08
C LEU A 469 -0.08 14.56 -22.39
N PRO A 470 -0.83 13.44 -22.49
CA PRO A 470 -0.97 12.72 -23.75
C PRO A 470 -1.65 13.55 -24.84
N LEU A 471 -2.73 14.26 -24.48
CA LEU A 471 -3.50 15.06 -25.43
C LEU A 471 -2.69 16.22 -26.05
N SER A 472 -1.64 16.70 -25.36
CA SER A 472 -0.76 17.76 -25.85
C SER A 472 0.27 17.30 -26.90
N VAL A 473 0.58 16.01 -26.97
CA VAL A 473 1.64 15.45 -27.84
C VAL A 473 1.13 14.50 -28.93
N GLY A 474 -0.18 14.24 -28.99
CA GLY A 474 -0.76 13.31 -29.98
C GLY A 474 -0.87 11.86 -29.49
N ALA A 475 -0.66 11.62 -28.19
CA ALA A 475 -0.68 10.29 -27.57
C ALA A 475 -2.08 9.87 -27.15
N GLN A 476 -2.24 8.60 -26.80
CA GLN A 476 -3.55 8.01 -26.48
C GLN A 476 -3.84 8.08 -24.98
N LEU A 477 -4.97 8.64 -24.61
CA LEU A 477 -5.51 8.63 -23.25
C LEU A 477 -6.45 7.44 -23.06
N ILE A 478 -6.14 6.57 -22.10
CA ILE A 478 -6.98 5.44 -21.71
C ILE A 478 -7.57 5.73 -20.34
N ILE A 479 -8.89 5.73 -20.25
CA ILE A 479 -9.63 5.89 -18.99
C ILE A 479 -10.25 4.56 -18.62
N VAL A 480 -10.14 4.22 -17.34
CA VAL A 480 -10.81 3.05 -16.75
C VAL A 480 -11.81 3.48 -15.69
N SER A 481 -12.86 2.70 -15.49
CA SER A 481 -13.88 2.99 -14.48
C SER A 481 -13.31 2.93 -13.06
N ARG A 482 -13.99 3.56 -12.10
CA ARG A 482 -13.60 3.52 -10.67
C ARG A 482 -13.50 2.09 -10.14
N ARG A 483 -14.34 1.18 -10.64
CA ARG A 483 -14.33 -0.24 -10.27
C ARG A 483 -13.01 -0.93 -10.67
N VAL A 484 -12.38 -0.49 -11.75
CA VAL A 484 -11.07 -0.99 -12.18
C VAL A 484 -9.95 -0.35 -11.38
N THR A 485 -9.99 0.96 -11.09
CA THR A 485 -8.88 1.65 -10.41
C THR A 485 -8.66 1.17 -8.97
N VAL A 486 -9.72 0.70 -8.30
CA VAL A 486 -9.64 0.18 -6.94
C VAL A 486 -9.35 -1.33 -6.90
N ASP A 487 -9.36 -2.04 -8.03
CA ASP A 487 -9.18 -3.51 -8.08
C ASP A 487 -7.85 -3.84 -8.78
N GLY A 488 -6.89 -4.36 -8.02
CA GLY A 488 -5.55 -4.65 -8.53
C GLY A 488 -5.53 -5.69 -9.65
N HIS A 489 -6.44 -6.67 -9.65
CA HIS A 489 -6.52 -7.69 -10.70
C HIS A 489 -7.08 -7.09 -12.00
N LYS A 490 -8.19 -6.36 -11.90
CA LYS A 490 -8.78 -5.67 -13.07
C LYS A 490 -7.83 -4.61 -13.63
N LEU A 491 -7.13 -3.87 -12.76
CA LEU A 491 -6.15 -2.88 -13.19
C LEU A 491 -4.95 -3.53 -13.88
N SER A 492 -4.44 -4.64 -13.36
CA SER A 492 -3.41 -5.45 -14.02
C SER A 492 -3.86 -5.93 -15.41
N GLN A 493 -5.10 -6.40 -15.53
CA GLN A 493 -5.68 -6.80 -16.82
C GLN A 493 -5.81 -5.60 -17.78
N ALA A 494 -6.22 -4.43 -17.30
CA ALA A 494 -6.31 -3.22 -18.11
C ALA A 494 -4.94 -2.77 -18.64
N ILE A 495 -3.90 -2.82 -17.80
CA ILE A 495 -2.51 -2.53 -18.19
C ILE A 495 -2.07 -3.46 -19.33
N ALA A 496 -2.40 -4.75 -19.24
CA ALA A 496 -2.04 -5.75 -20.25
C ALA A 496 -2.87 -5.63 -21.54
N LYS A 497 -4.21 -5.52 -21.44
CA LYS A 497 -5.14 -5.43 -22.59
C LYS A 497 -4.85 -4.19 -23.44
N SER A 498 -4.47 -3.09 -22.80
CA SER A 498 -4.30 -1.80 -23.47
C SER A 498 -2.84 -1.46 -23.79
N ASP A 499 -1.88 -2.37 -23.66
CA ASP A 499 -0.46 -2.16 -24.02
C ASP A 499 0.10 -0.84 -23.44
N VAL A 500 -0.19 -0.57 -22.16
CA VAL A 500 0.11 0.72 -21.52
C VAL A 500 1.62 0.97 -21.46
N THR A 501 2.06 2.16 -21.87
CA THR A 501 3.48 2.59 -21.84
C THR A 501 3.75 3.62 -20.76
N PHE A 502 2.74 4.31 -20.26
CA PHE A 502 2.90 5.36 -19.25
C PHE A 502 1.73 5.35 -18.27
N MET A 503 2.02 5.38 -16.97
CA MET A 503 1.00 5.44 -15.94
C MET A 503 1.51 6.21 -14.72
N GLN A 504 0.70 7.16 -14.26
CA GLN A 504 0.93 7.88 -13.02
C GLN A 504 -0.01 7.32 -11.95
N ALA A 505 0.53 7.02 -10.77
CA ALA A 505 -0.28 6.63 -9.63
C ALA A 505 0.46 6.88 -8.30
N THR A 506 -0.30 6.88 -7.22
CA THR A 506 0.26 6.99 -5.87
C THR A 506 0.96 5.68 -5.46
N PRO A 507 1.91 5.72 -4.50
CA PRO A 507 2.50 4.51 -3.91
C PRO A 507 1.46 3.45 -3.51
N VAL A 508 0.31 3.86 -2.96
CA VAL A 508 -0.79 2.96 -2.60
C VAL A 508 -1.34 2.17 -3.80
N THR A 509 -1.56 2.82 -4.95
CA THR A 509 -2.03 2.12 -6.15
C THR A 509 -0.98 1.14 -6.68
N TRP A 510 0.31 1.45 -6.57
CA TRP A 510 1.38 0.52 -6.94
C TRP A 510 1.45 -0.68 -5.99
N GLN A 511 1.25 -0.47 -4.68
CA GLN A 511 1.15 -1.55 -3.71
C GLN A 511 -0.06 -2.45 -3.99
N LEU A 512 -1.21 -1.86 -4.34
CA LEU A 512 -2.41 -2.58 -4.75
C LEU A 512 -2.14 -3.52 -5.93
N LEU A 513 -1.47 -3.03 -6.98
CA LEU A 513 -1.06 -3.86 -8.12
C LEU A 513 -0.13 -5.01 -7.71
N LEU A 514 0.86 -4.73 -6.87
CA LEU A 514 1.79 -5.74 -6.40
C LEU A 514 1.12 -6.79 -5.50
N ALA A 515 0.10 -6.40 -4.72
CA ALA A 515 -0.70 -7.32 -3.91
C ALA A 515 -1.53 -8.26 -4.81
N ALA A 516 -2.04 -7.76 -5.93
CA ALA A 516 -2.72 -8.55 -6.96
C ALA A 516 -1.78 -9.39 -7.85
N LEU A 517 -0.54 -9.65 -7.38
CA LEU A 517 0.47 -10.46 -8.08
C LEU A 517 0.79 -9.98 -9.50
N TRP A 518 0.68 -8.67 -9.76
CA TRP A 518 1.00 -8.08 -11.05
C TRP A 518 2.46 -8.40 -11.46
N GLN A 519 2.64 -8.92 -12.67
CA GLN A 519 3.93 -9.40 -13.14
C GLN A 519 4.86 -8.26 -13.61
N GLY A 520 4.32 -7.08 -13.90
CA GLY A 520 5.07 -5.96 -14.47
C GLY A 520 4.83 -5.80 -15.98
N SER A 521 5.31 -4.69 -16.53
CA SER A 521 5.38 -4.44 -17.97
C SER A 521 6.70 -3.75 -18.30
N GLN A 522 7.53 -4.39 -19.12
CA GLN A 522 8.83 -3.84 -19.54
C GLN A 522 8.72 -2.67 -20.53
N LYS A 523 7.50 -2.33 -20.98
CA LYS A 523 7.21 -1.12 -21.75
C LYS A 523 6.77 0.05 -20.87
N LEU A 524 6.35 -0.23 -19.63
CA LEU A 524 5.68 0.74 -18.77
C LEU A 524 6.69 1.66 -18.08
N LYS A 525 6.52 2.95 -18.27
CA LYS A 525 7.08 4.02 -17.45
C LYS A 525 6.16 4.25 -16.26
N ILE A 526 6.67 3.91 -15.08
CA ILE A 526 5.98 4.10 -13.80
C ILE A 526 6.31 5.49 -13.29
N ILE A 527 5.29 6.31 -13.09
CA ILE A 527 5.39 7.58 -12.37
C ILE A 527 4.71 7.39 -11.02
N SER A 528 5.48 7.55 -9.95
CA SER A 528 5.01 7.50 -8.57
C SER A 528 5.12 8.88 -7.93
N GLY A 529 4.05 9.33 -7.29
CA GLY A 529 4.04 10.63 -6.62
C GLY A 529 2.79 10.83 -5.78
N GLY A 530 2.71 11.98 -5.12
CA GLY A 530 1.63 12.30 -4.18
C GLY A 530 1.93 11.87 -2.75
N GLU A 531 2.75 10.84 -2.54
CA GLU A 531 3.25 10.37 -1.23
C GLU A 531 4.74 9.98 -1.33
N PRO A 532 5.47 9.86 -0.19
CA PRO A 532 6.83 9.36 -0.22
C PRO A 532 6.91 7.96 -0.84
N LEU A 533 7.75 7.79 -1.86
CA LEU A 533 8.07 6.48 -2.42
C LEU A 533 9.07 5.76 -1.50
N SER A 534 8.63 4.69 -0.84
CA SER A 534 9.52 3.89 0.02
C SER A 534 10.55 3.11 -0.80
N LYS A 535 11.69 2.83 -0.17
CA LYS A 535 12.76 2.03 -0.78
C LYS A 535 12.27 0.61 -1.10
N GLU A 536 11.48 0.04 -0.22
CA GLU A 536 10.92 -1.31 -0.32
C GLU A 536 9.97 -1.41 -1.51
N LEU A 537 9.12 -0.40 -1.70
CA LEU A 537 8.22 -0.33 -2.85
C LEU A 537 9.01 -0.13 -4.15
N ALA A 538 9.95 0.81 -4.16
CA ALA A 538 10.82 1.03 -5.32
C ALA A 538 11.57 -0.24 -5.73
N ALA A 539 12.10 -1.00 -4.78
CA ALA A 539 12.82 -2.25 -5.03
C ALA A 539 11.96 -3.31 -5.73
N ARG A 540 10.66 -3.34 -5.44
CA ARG A 540 9.69 -4.27 -6.06
C ARG A 540 9.23 -3.80 -7.44
N LEU A 541 9.19 -2.49 -7.68
CA LEU A 541 8.73 -1.88 -8.93
C LEU A 541 9.82 -1.84 -10.01
N LEU A 542 11.07 -1.54 -9.65
CA LEU A 542 12.20 -1.47 -10.59
C LEU A 542 12.31 -2.64 -11.57
N PRO A 543 12.25 -3.92 -11.14
CA PRO A 543 12.33 -5.06 -12.08
C PRO A 543 11.08 -5.25 -12.94
N LYS A 544 10.00 -4.50 -12.69
CA LYS A 544 8.67 -4.65 -13.31
C LYS A 544 8.32 -3.55 -14.30
N CYS A 545 9.24 -2.63 -14.59
CA CYS A 545 8.99 -1.47 -15.44
C CYS A 545 10.18 -1.13 -16.34
N ALA A 546 9.92 -0.36 -17.41
CA ALA A 546 10.98 0.22 -18.23
C ALA A 546 11.77 1.29 -17.45
N GLN A 547 11.05 2.13 -16.70
CA GLN A 547 11.60 3.21 -15.89
C GLN A 547 10.69 3.48 -14.69
N LEU A 548 11.30 3.83 -13.56
CA LEU A 548 10.60 4.25 -12.34
C LEU A 548 10.98 5.70 -12.02
N TRP A 549 9.97 6.54 -11.88
CA TRP A 549 10.12 7.96 -11.57
C TRP A 549 9.41 8.29 -10.27
N ASN A 550 10.08 9.03 -9.39
CA ASN A 550 9.49 9.65 -8.20
C ASN A 550 9.28 11.14 -8.50
N LEU A 551 8.03 11.61 -8.49
CA LEU A 551 7.68 13.01 -8.72
C LEU A 551 7.12 13.63 -7.44
N TYR A 552 7.42 14.92 -7.26
CA TYR A 552 7.00 15.68 -6.09
C TYR A 552 6.52 17.06 -6.51
N GLY A 553 5.40 17.49 -5.93
CA GLY A 553 4.86 18.83 -6.04
C GLY A 553 3.61 18.95 -5.16
N PRO A 554 3.44 20.05 -4.43
CA PRO A 554 2.15 20.41 -3.85
C PRO A 554 1.21 21.03 -4.90
N THR A 555 -0.09 20.98 -4.66
CA THR A 555 -1.10 21.56 -5.57
C THR A 555 -0.91 23.05 -5.81
N GLU A 556 -0.42 23.78 -4.81
CA GLU A 556 -0.14 25.21 -4.92
C GLU A 556 1.03 25.56 -5.86
N THR A 557 1.79 24.56 -6.32
CA THR A 557 2.87 24.69 -7.29
C THR A 557 2.59 23.86 -8.55
N THR A 558 1.31 23.66 -8.84
CA THR A 558 0.79 22.99 -10.05
C THR A 558 1.32 21.58 -10.21
N ILE A 559 0.64 20.59 -9.61
CA ILE A 559 0.87 19.14 -9.82
C ILE A 559 2.27 18.66 -9.40
N TRP A 560 3.30 18.89 -10.22
CA TRP A 560 4.67 18.43 -10.02
C TRP A 560 5.65 19.59 -10.13
N SER A 561 6.64 19.61 -9.26
CA SER A 561 7.69 20.62 -9.22
C SER A 561 9.08 20.04 -9.40
N SER A 562 9.29 18.75 -9.13
CA SER A 562 10.53 18.02 -9.40
C SER A 562 10.28 16.58 -9.85
N ALA A 563 11.29 16.00 -10.48
CA ALA A 563 11.32 14.60 -10.88
C ALA A 563 12.66 13.95 -10.52
N TYR A 564 12.60 12.68 -10.13
CA TYR A 564 13.75 11.83 -9.86
C TYR A 564 13.60 10.48 -10.55
N GLN A 565 14.55 10.12 -11.42
CA GLN A 565 14.62 8.77 -11.95
C GLN A 565 15.24 7.84 -10.91
N VAL A 566 14.47 6.85 -10.46
CA VAL A 566 14.98 5.83 -9.55
C VAL A 566 15.77 4.82 -10.38
N ASN A 567 17.09 4.94 -10.36
CA ASN A 567 18.01 3.99 -11.01
C ASN A 567 18.75 3.09 -10.01
N THR A 568 18.85 3.53 -8.75
CA THR A 568 19.54 2.81 -7.68
C THR A 568 18.78 2.94 -6.37
N LEU A 569 18.80 1.88 -5.56
CA LEU A 569 18.15 1.85 -4.25
C LEU A 569 19.10 2.40 -3.19
N LYS A 570 19.08 3.72 -2.99
CA LYS A 570 19.76 4.40 -1.89
C LYS A 570 19.04 4.16 -0.55
N THR A 571 19.53 4.73 0.54
CA THR A 571 18.88 4.66 1.87
C THR A 571 17.51 5.35 1.88
N SER A 572 17.37 6.45 1.14
CA SER A 572 16.12 7.19 0.92
C SER A 572 15.95 7.47 -0.57
N ILE A 573 14.70 7.65 -1.00
CA ILE A 573 14.38 8.01 -2.38
C ILE A 573 14.23 9.54 -2.46
N SER A 574 15.12 10.17 -3.22
CA SER A 574 15.13 11.60 -3.46
C SER A 574 13.87 12.05 -4.21
N VAL A 575 13.44 13.29 -3.99
CA VAL A 575 12.42 13.95 -4.83
C VAL A 575 13.03 14.64 -6.06
N GLY A 576 14.35 14.54 -6.22
CA GLY A 576 15.06 14.90 -7.43
C GLY A 576 15.41 16.38 -7.51
N LYS A 577 15.50 16.88 -8.75
CA LYS A 577 15.78 18.29 -9.05
C LYS A 577 14.51 18.96 -9.55
N PRO A 578 14.32 20.27 -9.26
CA PRO A 578 13.18 20.98 -9.81
C PRO A 578 13.20 20.93 -11.34
N PHE A 579 12.02 20.92 -11.96
CA PHE A 579 11.90 21.17 -13.39
C PHE A 579 12.51 22.53 -13.72
N LYS A 580 12.94 22.71 -14.98
CA LYS A 580 13.42 24.02 -15.46
C LYS A 580 12.41 25.13 -15.15
N HIS A 581 12.91 26.31 -14.81
CA HIS A 581 12.15 27.49 -14.38
C HIS A 581 11.36 27.33 -13.07
N ILE A 582 11.52 26.22 -12.36
CA ILE A 582 11.12 26.07 -10.96
C ILE A 582 12.36 26.22 -10.08
N LYS A 583 12.21 26.95 -8.98
CA LYS A 583 13.27 27.18 -8.00
C LYS A 583 12.91 26.50 -6.71
N TYR A 584 13.84 25.72 -6.16
CA TYR A 584 13.77 25.25 -4.79
C TYR A 584 14.70 26.09 -3.93
N HIS A 585 14.28 26.39 -2.72
CA HIS A 585 15.08 26.99 -1.68
C HIS A 585 14.83 26.24 -0.38
N ILE A 586 15.88 25.73 0.26
CA ILE A 586 15.81 25.18 1.62
C ILE A 586 16.23 26.29 2.57
N LEU A 587 15.27 26.79 3.36
CA LEU A 587 15.44 27.97 4.18
C LEU A 587 15.24 27.67 5.66
N ASP A 588 15.89 28.46 6.51
CA ASP A 588 15.63 28.50 7.94
C ASP A 588 14.39 29.36 8.28
N SER A 589 14.04 29.38 9.56
CA SER A 589 12.94 30.19 10.11
C SER A 589 13.02 31.70 9.83
N HIS A 590 14.16 32.22 9.36
CA HIS A 590 14.42 33.63 9.05
C HIS A 590 14.61 33.87 7.54
N LEU A 591 14.17 32.92 6.69
CA LEU A 591 14.28 32.97 5.22
C LEU A 591 15.72 33.04 4.70
N ARG A 592 16.68 32.39 5.37
CA ARG A 592 18.06 32.30 4.88
C ARG A 592 18.38 30.92 4.32
N PRO A 593 19.16 30.82 3.23
CA PRO A 593 19.53 29.54 2.65
C PRO A 593 20.36 28.71 3.63
N LEU A 594 20.05 27.42 3.69
CA LEU A 594 20.76 26.47 4.54
C LEU A 594 21.81 25.67 3.75
N PRO A 595 22.89 25.22 4.41
CA PRO A 595 23.93 24.43 3.76
C PRO A 595 23.43 23.08 3.22
N ILE A 596 24.16 22.52 2.25
CA ILE A 596 23.93 21.16 1.77
C ILE A 596 24.03 20.17 2.94
N GLY A 597 23.00 19.31 3.09
CA GLY A 597 22.88 18.33 4.17
C GLY A 597 22.10 18.82 5.39
N VAL A 598 21.82 20.13 5.51
CA VAL A 598 21.10 20.71 6.66
C VAL A 598 19.59 20.76 6.38
N PRO A 599 18.75 20.15 7.24
CA PRO A 599 17.29 20.22 7.14
C PRO A 599 16.76 21.65 7.32
N GLY A 600 15.81 22.03 6.48
CA GLY A 600 15.03 23.26 6.61
C GLY A 600 13.71 23.16 5.87
N GLU A 601 12.94 24.23 5.89
CA GLU A 601 11.68 24.27 5.15
C GLU A 601 11.94 24.45 3.65
N LEU A 602 11.26 23.65 2.84
CA LEU A 602 11.27 23.80 1.39
C LEU A 602 10.34 24.95 0.96
N TYR A 603 10.90 25.89 0.20
CA TYR A 603 10.19 26.95 -0.50
C TYR A 603 10.32 26.73 -2.00
N ILE A 604 9.23 26.94 -2.73
CA ILE A 604 9.16 26.73 -4.17
C ILE A 604 8.83 28.05 -4.86
N GLY A 605 9.59 28.42 -5.88
CA GLY A 605 9.37 29.62 -6.70
C GLY A 605 9.33 29.30 -8.19
N GLY A 606 9.00 30.32 -8.99
CA GLY A 606 8.98 30.23 -10.46
C GLY A 606 7.58 30.13 -11.07
N HIS A 607 7.51 29.70 -12.33
CA HIS A 607 6.26 29.73 -13.12
C HIS A 607 5.24 28.64 -12.76
N CYS A 608 5.57 27.79 -11.77
CA CYS A 608 4.69 26.73 -11.30
C CYS A 608 3.64 27.21 -10.28
N LEU A 609 3.79 28.41 -9.73
CA LEU A 609 2.97 28.88 -8.62
C LEU A 609 1.52 29.17 -9.02
N ALA A 610 0.58 28.63 -8.24
CA ALA A 610 -0.83 28.96 -8.30
C ALA A 610 -1.06 30.48 -8.17
N ARG A 611 -2.21 30.96 -8.67
CA ARG A 611 -2.64 32.35 -8.45
C ARG A 611 -2.79 32.61 -6.94
N GLY A 612 -3.37 31.66 -6.22
CA GLY A 612 -3.57 31.69 -4.78
C GLY A 612 -4.70 30.75 -4.35
N TYR A 613 -5.29 31.04 -3.18
CA TYR A 613 -6.48 30.34 -2.70
C TYR A 613 -7.75 31.16 -2.98
N PHE A 614 -8.74 30.50 -3.56
CA PHE A 614 -10.01 31.12 -3.96
C PHE A 614 -10.70 31.78 -2.76
N LYS A 615 -10.98 33.09 -2.86
CA LYS A 615 -11.61 33.91 -1.81
C LYS A 615 -10.94 33.80 -0.42
N ARG A 616 -9.62 33.63 -0.38
CA ARG A 616 -8.83 33.58 0.86
C ARG A 616 -7.54 34.43 0.71
N PRO A 617 -7.64 35.76 0.57
CA PRO A 617 -6.48 36.63 0.34
C PRO A 617 -5.47 36.59 1.50
N GLU A 618 -5.94 36.53 2.75
CA GLU A 618 -5.07 36.45 3.94
C GLU A 618 -4.23 35.17 3.95
N LEU A 619 -4.87 34.01 3.71
CA LEU A 619 -4.17 32.73 3.60
C LEU A 619 -3.21 32.72 2.39
N THR A 620 -3.60 33.36 1.30
CA THR A 620 -2.75 33.51 0.11
C THR A 620 -1.50 34.32 0.46
N ALA A 621 -1.63 35.48 1.11
CA ALA A 621 -0.48 36.29 1.51
C ALA A 621 0.44 35.57 2.52
N ALA A 622 -0.14 34.76 3.42
CA ALA A 622 0.62 34.00 4.40
C ALA A 622 1.42 32.82 3.80
N LYS A 623 0.96 32.26 2.68
CA LYS A 623 1.57 31.07 2.05
C LYS A 623 2.34 31.37 0.76
N PHE A 624 1.98 32.43 0.03
CA PHE A 624 2.66 32.90 -1.17
C PHE A 624 3.35 34.24 -0.85
N ILE A 625 4.54 34.15 -0.28
CA ILE A 625 5.33 35.31 0.17
C ILE A 625 6.13 35.90 -0.98
N SER A 626 6.63 37.13 -0.82
CA SER A 626 7.60 37.71 -1.76
C SER A 626 8.90 36.90 -1.77
N ASP A 627 9.50 36.72 -2.94
CA ASP A 627 10.80 36.06 -3.09
C ASP A 627 11.93 37.06 -2.76
N PRO A 628 12.65 36.91 -1.62
CA PRO A 628 13.71 37.84 -1.23
C PRO A 628 14.98 37.69 -2.08
N PHE A 629 15.07 36.64 -2.91
CA PHE A 629 16.25 36.33 -3.72
C PHE A 629 16.07 36.72 -5.19
N ALA A 630 14.84 37.00 -5.61
CA ALA A 630 14.54 37.36 -7.00
C ALA A 630 14.87 38.83 -7.30
N LYS A 631 15.31 39.08 -8.54
CA LYS A 631 15.45 40.45 -9.07
C LYS A 631 14.09 41.09 -9.38
N ASP A 632 13.10 40.28 -9.74
CA ASP A 632 11.73 40.77 -10.00
C ASP A 632 10.99 40.94 -8.67
N PRO A 633 10.58 42.17 -8.29
CA PRO A 633 9.85 42.42 -7.05
C PRO A 633 8.47 41.75 -6.98
N LYS A 634 7.95 41.25 -8.11
CA LYS A 634 6.68 40.51 -8.17
C LYS A 634 6.87 38.99 -8.03
N ALA A 635 8.11 38.50 -8.01
CA ALA A 635 8.38 37.09 -7.79
C ALA A 635 7.91 36.66 -6.39
N ARG A 636 7.38 35.44 -6.33
CA ARG A 636 6.82 34.85 -5.10
C ARG A 636 7.48 33.53 -4.80
N LEU A 637 7.46 33.16 -3.53
CA LEU A 637 7.75 31.82 -3.04
C LEU A 637 6.50 31.23 -2.38
N TYR A 638 6.22 29.97 -2.65
CA TYR A 638 5.26 29.17 -1.91
C TYR A 638 5.94 28.47 -0.74
N LYS A 639 5.38 28.68 0.46
CA LYS A 639 5.79 28.06 1.72
C LYS A 639 5.16 26.67 1.85
N THR A 640 5.92 25.61 1.59
CA THR A 640 5.38 24.25 1.46
C THR A 640 4.99 23.60 2.79
N GLY A 641 5.68 23.96 3.88
CA GLY A 641 5.63 23.24 5.16
C GLY A 641 6.35 21.89 5.16
N ASP A 642 7.01 21.49 4.06
CA ASP A 642 7.82 20.27 4.00
C ASP A 642 9.23 20.53 4.56
N LEU A 643 9.71 19.62 5.42
CA LEU A 643 11.08 19.60 5.89
C LEU A 643 11.92 18.83 4.86
N ALA A 644 12.99 19.45 4.36
CA ALA A 644 13.83 18.86 3.33
C ALA A 644 15.28 19.36 3.44
N ARG A 645 16.18 18.72 2.69
CA ARG A 645 17.58 19.16 2.57
C ARG A 645 18.14 18.90 1.19
N TYR A 646 19.14 19.68 0.78
CA TYR A 646 19.92 19.37 -0.41
C TYR A 646 20.88 18.21 -0.14
N LEU A 647 21.02 17.34 -1.13
CA LEU A 647 22.09 16.36 -1.23
C LEU A 647 23.24 16.92 -2.08
N GLU A 648 24.41 16.29 -2.00
CA GLU A 648 25.62 16.76 -2.70
C GLU A 648 25.49 16.77 -4.22
N ASP A 649 24.64 15.90 -4.79
CA ASP A 649 24.35 15.85 -6.22
C ASP A 649 23.37 16.95 -6.69
N GLY A 650 22.93 17.81 -5.76
CA GLY A 650 21.97 18.89 -5.97
C GLY A 650 20.51 18.42 -6.02
N THR A 651 20.23 17.14 -5.78
CA THR A 651 18.86 16.68 -5.58
C THR A 651 18.37 17.00 -4.16
N VAL A 652 17.06 16.95 -3.94
CA VAL A 652 16.44 17.23 -2.63
C VAL A 652 15.92 15.94 -2.00
N GLU A 653 16.20 15.78 -0.71
CA GLU A 653 15.62 14.74 0.13
C GLU A 653 14.53 15.37 1.02
N CYS A 654 13.31 14.84 0.95
CA CYS A 654 12.23 15.21 1.86
C CYS A 654 12.31 14.34 3.12
N LEU A 655 12.29 15.00 4.29
CA LEU A 655 12.46 14.40 5.61
C LEU A 655 11.15 14.32 6.40
N GLY A 656 10.10 15.00 5.93
CA GLY A 656 8.79 15.01 6.58
C GLY A 656 8.12 16.36 6.45
N ARG A 657 7.27 16.69 7.43
CA ARG A 657 6.54 17.95 7.49
C ARG A 657 6.84 18.70 8.78
N LEU A 658 6.90 20.02 8.69
CA LEU A 658 7.00 20.93 9.84
C LEU A 658 5.63 21.16 10.49
N ASP A 659 4.57 21.13 9.68
CA ASP A 659 3.19 21.22 10.15
C ASP A 659 2.58 19.84 10.41
N ARG A 660 1.32 19.84 10.86
CA ARG A 660 0.57 18.61 11.21
C ARG A 660 -0.15 17.99 10.01
N GLN A 661 0.17 18.38 8.78
CA GLN A 661 -0.46 17.76 7.62
C GLN A 661 0.11 16.36 7.39
N VAL A 662 -0.71 15.50 6.83
CA VAL A 662 -0.34 14.13 6.48
C VAL A 662 -0.79 13.83 5.05
N LYS A 663 -0.14 12.86 4.41
CA LYS A 663 -0.54 12.36 3.10
C LYS A 663 -1.10 10.95 3.27
N ILE A 664 -2.38 10.77 2.95
CA ILE A 664 -3.09 9.49 3.05
C ILE A 664 -3.74 9.20 1.69
N ARG A 665 -3.30 8.12 1.03
CA ARG A 665 -3.75 7.70 -0.31
C ARG A 665 -3.53 8.76 -1.39
N GLY A 666 -2.47 9.55 -1.25
CA GLY A 666 -2.12 10.68 -2.11
C GLY A 666 -2.85 11.98 -1.80
N PHE A 667 -3.88 11.94 -0.94
CA PHE A 667 -4.58 13.16 -0.52
C PHE A 667 -3.79 13.87 0.57
N ARG A 668 -3.61 15.18 0.39
CA ARG A 668 -3.06 16.07 1.41
C ARG A 668 -4.15 16.38 2.43
N LEU A 669 -3.94 15.95 3.68
CA LEU A 669 -4.89 16.07 4.78
C LEU A 669 -4.37 17.00 5.86
N GLU A 670 -5.25 17.85 6.35
CA GLU A 670 -5.07 18.66 7.54
C GLU A 670 -5.69 17.91 8.71
N ILE A 671 -4.85 17.42 9.62
CA ILE A 671 -5.31 16.70 10.82
C ILE A 671 -6.31 17.54 11.63
N GLY A 672 -6.12 18.86 11.66
CA GLY A 672 -7.03 19.80 12.29
C GLY A 672 -8.46 19.79 11.72
N GLU A 673 -8.67 19.48 10.43
CA GLU A 673 -10.02 19.35 9.85
C GLU A 673 -10.76 18.15 10.45
N ILE A 674 -10.05 17.05 10.69
CA ILE A 674 -10.60 15.84 11.28
C ILE A 674 -10.85 16.05 12.77
N GLU A 675 -9.87 16.62 13.49
CA GLU A 675 -10.00 16.97 14.91
C GLU A 675 -11.19 17.93 15.13
N ALA A 676 -11.33 18.96 14.31
CA ALA A 676 -12.45 19.91 14.40
C ALA A 676 -13.81 19.27 14.12
N ALA A 677 -13.90 18.33 13.16
CA ALA A 677 -15.13 17.59 12.92
C ALA A 677 -15.47 16.66 14.09
N ILE A 678 -14.49 15.97 14.67
CA ILE A 678 -14.70 15.10 15.85
C ILE A 678 -15.18 15.92 17.06
N LEU A 679 -14.61 17.10 17.29
CA LEU A 679 -15.01 17.99 18.39
C LEU A 679 -16.45 18.52 18.28
N GLN A 680 -17.09 18.44 17.11
CA GLN A 680 -18.50 18.79 16.95
C GLN A 680 -19.44 17.71 17.51
N TYR A 681 -18.95 16.50 17.78
CA TYR A 681 -19.75 15.44 18.36
C TYR A 681 -20.01 15.68 19.86
N PRO A 682 -21.28 15.68 20.32
CA PRO A 682 -21.59 15.91 21.74
C PRO A 682 -20.90 14.90 22.65
N GLY A 683 -20.16 15.39 23.64
CA GLY A 683 -19.52 14.55 24.66
C GLY A 683 -18.00 14.40 24.51
N ILE A 684 -17.40 14.76 23.36
CA ILE A 684 -15.94 14.80 23.19
C ILE A 684 -15.39 16.11 23.77
N LYS A 685 -14.39 16.03 24.67
CA LYS A 685 -13.70 17.18 25.27
C LYS A 685 -12.43 17.56 24.50
N GLU A 686 -11.60 16.56 24.21
CA GLU A 686 -10.33 16.73 23.49
C GLU A 686 -10.15 15.60 22.50
N VAL A 687 -9.42 15.88 21.41
CA VAL A 687 -9.05 14.89 20.41
C VAL A 687 -7.65 15.18 19.89
N VAL A 688 -6.89 14.12 19.64
CA VAL A 688 -5.66 14.16 18.85
C VAL A 688 -5.71 13.07 17.80
N VAL A 689 -5.54 13.43 16.53
CA VAL A 689 -5.44 12.45 15.44
C VAL A 689 -3.98 12.30 15.02
N VAL A 690 -3.55 11.06 14.81
CA VAL A 690 -2.21 10.72 14.31
C VAL A 690 -2.31 9.75 13.15
N ASP A 691 -1.31 9.76 12.28
CA ASP A 691 -1.10 8.71 11.29
C ASP A 691 -0.19 7.61 11.84
N VAL A 692 -0.55 6.37 11.57
CA VAL A 692 0.18 5.16 12.00
C VAL A 692 0.40 4.28 10.78
N ASP A 693 1.60 3.72 10.64
CA ASP A 693 1.91 2.74 9.59
C ASP A 693 1.29 1.38 9.96
N ASP A 694 0.62 0.73 9.00
CA ASP A 694 0.18 -0.66 9.16
C ASP A 694 1.30 -1.67 8.79
N VAL A 695 1.04 -2.98 8.91
CA VAL A 695 2.07 -4.00 8.62
C VAL A 695 2.53 -4.03 7.16
N LEU A 696 1.77 -3.43 6.24
CA LEU A 696 2.11 -3.31 4.84
C LEU A 696 2.81 -1.97 4.54
N GLY A 697 3.03 -1.14 5.57
CA GLY A 697 3.62 0.19 5.45
C GLY A 697 2.66 1.23 4.87
N MET A 698 1.34 0.99 4.94
CA MET A 698 0.33 1.98 4.55
C MET A 698 -0.06 2.83 5.76
N LYS A 699 -0.12 4.16 5.56
CA LYS A 699 -0.57 5.08 6.61
C LYS A 699 -2.09 5.00 6.84
N ARG A 700 -2.49 4.94 8.11
CA ARG A 700 -3.88 4.98 8.57
C ARG A 700 -4.05 6.04 9.64
N LEU A 701 -5.24 6.63 9.73
CA LEU A 701 -5.56 7.64 10.75
C LEU A 701 -6.11 6.98 12.02
N VAL A 702 -5.66 7.45 13.18
CA VAL A 702 -6.09 6.98 14.51
C VAL A 702 -6.41 8.20 15.37
N ALA A 703 -7.58 8.22 16.02
CA ALA A 703 -8.03 9.31 16.87
C ALA A 703 -7.99 8.93 18.35
N TYR A 704 -7.27 9.70 19.17
CA TYR A 704 -7.26 9.60 20.62
C TYR A 704 -8.25 10.62 21.19
N LEU A 705 -9.16 10.19 22.07
CA LEU A 705 -10.30 10.95 22.54
C LEU A 705 -10.29 11.06 24.07
N VAL A 706 -10.53 12.27 24.56
CA VAL A 706 -10.93 12.53 25.95
C VAL A 706 -12.41 12.86 25.95
N VAL A 707 -13.20 12.17 26.76
CA VAL A 707 -14.65 12.32 26.80
C VAL A 707 -15.11 12.96 28.12
N SER A 708 -16.26 13.63 28.06
CA SER A 708 -16.87 14.28 29.23
C SER A 708 -17.64 13.31 30.12
N ASP A 709 -18.37 12.38 29.50
CA ASP A 709 -19.24 11.37 30.13
C ASP A 709 -18.97 9.98 29.52
N GLN A 710 -20.01 9.18 29.22
CA GLN A 710 -19.87 7.91 28.49
C GLN A 710 -19.25 8.13 27.12
N ALA A 711 -18.32 7.26 26.76
CA ALA A 711 -17.70 7.28 25.44
C ALA A 711 -18.73 6.94 24.34
N PRO A 712 -18.78 7.69 23.23
CA PRO A 712 -19.61 7.31 22.11
C PRO A 712 -19.14 6.00 21.53
N ALA A 713 -20.08 5.17 21.06
CA ALA A 713 -19.72 3.97 20.33
C ALA A 713 -18.95 4.37 19.06
N SER A 714 -17.82 3.71 18.79
CA SER A 714 -16.97 3.99 17.61
C SER A 714 -17.74 4.03 16.29
N LYS A 715 -18.80 3.22 16.18
CA LYS A 715 -19.71 3.18 15.02
C LYS A 715 -20.53 4.47 14.86
N GLU A 716 -21.03 5.01 15.97
CA GLU A 716 -21.83 6.25 15.95
C GLU A 716 -20.96 7.45 15.57
N LEU A 717 -19.77 7.55 16.16
CA LEU A 717 -18.81 8.60 15.83
C LEU A 717 -18.35 8.49 14.36
N ARG A 718 -18.07 7.28 13.87
CA ARG A 718 -17.75 7.05 12.45
C ARG A 718 -18.88 7.51 11.54
N ARG A 719 -20.13 7.13 11.84
CA ARG A 719 -21.32 7.52 11.06
C ARG A 719 -21.51 9.03 11.04
N PHE A 720 -21.30 9.70 12.17
CA PHE A 720 -21.34 11.16 12.25
C PHE A 720 -20.29 11.81 11.35
N LEU A 721 -19.05 11.34 11.38
CA LEU A 721 -17.97 11.86 10.54
C LEU A 721 -18.21 11.61 9.05
N GLN A 722 -18.81 10.46 8.67
CA GLN A 722 -19.17 10.14 7.29
C GLN A 722 -20.14 11.13 6.65
N GLN A 723 -20.89 11.89 7.44
CA GLN A 723 -21.81 12.92 6.93
C GLN A 723 -21.07 14.21 6.54
N GLN A 724 -19.91 14.46 7.13
CA GLN A 724 -19.20 15.75 7.01
C GLN A 724 -17.87 15.63 6.24
N LEU A 725 -17.21 14.48 6.36
CA LEU A 725 -15.86 14.25 5.85
C LEU A 725 -15.84 13.17 4.77
N PRO A 726 -14.97 13.29 3.75
CA PRO A 726 -14.70 12.21 2.81
C PRO A 726 -14.20 10.95 3.52
N GLU A 727 -14.46 9.78 2.92
CA GLU A 727 -14.09 8.47 3.48
C GLU A 727 -12.60 8.37 3.88
N TYR A 728 -11.70 8.93 3.07
CA TYR A 728 -10.26 8.89 3.33
C TYR A 728 -9.79 9.74 4.53
N MET A 729 -10.63 10.65 5.04
CA MET A 729 -10.34 11.49 6.21
C MET A 729 -10.83 10.87 7.52
N ILE A 730 -11.56 9.76 7.46
CA ILE A 730 -12.19 9.16 8.63
C ILE A 730 -11.19 8.25 9.35
N PRO A 731 -10.93 8.46 10.66
CA PRO A 731 -10.05 7.60 11.43
C PRO A 731 -10.46 6.12 11.35
N SER A 732 -9.46 5.24 11.22
CA SER A 732 -9.65 3.79 11.26
C SER A 732 -9.95 3.30 12.67
N ALA A 733 -9.49 4.03 13.70
CA ALA A 733 -9.67 3.69 15.11
C ALA A 733 -9.96 4.93 15.97
N PHE A 734 -10.71 4.73 17.05
CA PHE A 734 -11.00 5.72 18.09
C PHE A 734 -10.59 5.14 19.45
N ILE A 735 -9.70 5.82 20.16
CA ILE A 735 -9.02 5.32 21.35
C ILE A 735 -9.31 6.26 22.50
N LEU A 736 -9.90 5.75 23.57
CA LEU A 736 -10.17 6.55 24.76
C LEU A 736 -8.90 6.68 25.59
N VAL A 737 -8.61 7.91 26.01
CA VAL A 737 -7.53 8.22 26.94
C VAL A 737 -8.06 9.12 28.05
N GLU A 738 -7.54 8.96 29.26
CA GLU A 738 -7.94 9.79 30.40
C GLU A 738 -7.57 11.26 30.19
N ASN A 739 -6.40 11.49 29.60
CA ASN A 739 -5.92 12.78 29.18
C ASN A 739 -5.02 12.65 27.94
N ILE A 740 -4.86 13.74 27.20
CA ILE A 740 -3.87 13.80 26.13
C ILE A 740 -2.50 14.10 26.77
N PRO A 741 -1.48 13.24 26.59
CA PRO A 741 -0.15 13.47 27.14
C PRO A 741 0.42 14.79 26.66
N GLN A 742 1.06 15.53 27.56
CA GLN A 742 1.72 16.79 27.25
C GLN A 742 3.17 16.74 27.72
N THR A 743 4.06 17.33 26.92
CA THR A 743 5.44 17.66 27.30
C THR A 743 5.42 18.67 28.47
N LEU A 744 6.55 18.81 29.16
CA LEU A 744 6.73 19.80 30.24
C LEU A 744 6.41 21.26 29.83
N ASN A 745 6.41 21.56 28.53
CA ASN A 745 6.07 22.85 27.96
C ASN A 745 4.58 23.01 27.62
N GLY A 746 3.72 22.07 28.02
CA GLY A 746 2.27 22.10 27.73
C GLY A 746 1.92 21.81 26.27
N LYS A 747 2.88 21.37 25.44
CA LYS A 747 2.60 20.87 24.08
C LYS A 747 2.25 19.39 24.13
N ILE A 748 1.32 18.94 23.30
CA ILE A 748 0.95 17.52 23.17
C ILE A 748 2.20 16.66 22.89
N ASP A 749 2.43 15.64 23.71
CA ASP A 749 3.46 14.63 23.53
C ASP A 749 2.87 13.42 22.81
N ARG A 750 3.02 13.41 21.48
CA ARG A 750 2.47 12.34 20.62
C ARG A 750 3.25 11.03 20.73
N LEU A 751 4.51 11.08 21.14
CA LEU A 751 5.34 9.88 21.34
C LEU A 751 4.94 9.16 22.64
N ALA A 752 4.42 9.92 23.61
CA ALA A 752 3.84 9.40 24.84
C ALA A 752 2.38 8.95 24.69
N LEU A 753 1.74 9.14 23.52
CA LEU A 753 0.42 8.55 23.28
C LEU A 753 0.53 7.02 23.40
N PRO A 754 -0.45 6.36 24.04
CA PRO A 754 -0.39 4.91 24.24
C PRO A 754 -0.14 4.21 22.90
N LEU A 755 0.93 3.41 22.83
CA LEU A 755 1.16 2.53 21.69
C LEU A 755 0.01 1.53 21.66
N VAL A 756 -0.89 1.71 20.71
CA VAL A 756 -2.05 0.86 20.60
C VAL A 756 -1.74 -0.25 19.62
N ASP A 757 -1.70 -1.46 20.17
CA ASP A 757 -1.85 -2.65 19.37
C ASP A 757 -3.25 -2.60 18.75
N LEU A 758 -3.32 -2.12 17.51
CA LEU A 758 -4.56 -1.96 16.77
C LEU A 758 -5.35 -3.28 16.75
N SER A 759 -4.65 -4.42 16.88
CA SER A 759 -5.24 -5.74 16.95
C SER A 759 -6.17 -5.97 18.14
N ASN A 760 -6.27 -5.09 19.14
CA ASN A 760 -7.18 -5.29 20.29
C ASN A 760 -8.35 -4.29 20.37
N LEU A 761 -8.63 -3.53 19.30
CA LEU A 761 -9.53 -2.36 19.36
C LEU A 761 -11.03 -2.62 19.15
N ALA A 762 -11.47 -3.82 18.77
CA ALA A 762 -12.90 -4.12 18.69
C ALA A 762 -13.32 -5.07 19.80
N VAL A 763 -13.87 -4.51 20.88
CA VAL A 763 -14.85 -5.24 21.69
C VAL A 763 -16.21 -4.89 21.09
N ASP A 764 -16.71 -5.73 20.19
CA ASP A 764 -18.12 -5.68 19.78
C ASP A 764 -18.94 -6.20 20.97
N ASP A 765 -19.82 -5.37 21.53
CA ASP A 765 -20.74 -5.77 22.61
C ASP A 765 -21.64 -6.97 22.19
N ASN A 766 -21.72 -7.27 20.88
CA ASN A 766 -22.43 -8.41 20.30
C ASN A 766 -21.51 -9.42 19.62
N TYR A 767 -20.32 -9.70 20.18
CA TYR A 767 -19.40 -10.70 19.65
C TYR A 767 -20.07 -12.08 19.45
N VAL A 768 -20.09 -12.56 18.20
CA VAL A 768 -20.49 -13.92 17.84
C VAL A 768 -19.30 -14.67 17.26
N ALA A 769 -18.86 -15.73 17.93
CA ALA A 769 -17.73 -16.56 17.48
C ALA A 769 -18.01 -17.30 16.15
N PRO A 770 -16.98 -17.64 15.35
CA PRO A 770 -17.14 -18.44 14.15
C PRO A 770 -17.71 -19.83 14.46
N ARG A 771 -18.73 -20.24 13.69
CA ARG A 771 -19.53 -21.46 13.93
C ARG A 771 -19.04 -22.67 13.13
N ASN A 772 -18.27 -22.43 12.07
CA ASN A 772 -17.73 -23.45 11.18
C ASN A 772 -16.32 -23.05 10.70
N ASP A 773 -15.61 -23.98 10.05
CA ASP A 773 -14.22 -23.76 9.64
C ASP A 773 -14.07 -22.66 8.58
N LEU A 774 -15.07 -22.49 7.69
CA LEU A 774 -15.08 -21.40 6.70
C LEU A 774 -15.18 -20.03 7.38
N GLU A 775 -16.09 -19.87 8.34
CA GLU A 775 -16.19 -18.66 9.16
C GLU A 775 -14.91 -18.43 9.97
N ARG A 776 -14.27 -19.49 10.51
CA ARG A 776 -13.00 -19.35 11.25
C ARG A 776 -11.88 -18.81 10.35
N GLN A 777 -11.72 -19.38 9.16
CA GLN A 777 -10.70 -18.93 8.21
C GLN A 777 -10.97 -17.50 7.73
N LEU A 778 -12.23 -17.14 7.48
CA LEU A 778 -12.60 -15.76 7.13
C LEU A 778 -12.32 -14.78 8.28
N VAL A 779 -12.63 -15.16 9.53
CA VAL A 779 -12.28 -14.35 10.71
C VAL A 779 -10.76 -14.14 10.76
N GLU A 780 -9.95 -15.19 10.61
CA GLU A 780 -8.48 -15.06 10.63
C GLU A 780 -7.94 -14.15 9.52
N ILE A 781 -8.52 -14.21 8.32
CA ILE A 781 -8.15 -13.33 7.21
C ILE A 781 -8.56 -11.88 7.50
N TRP A 782 -9.79 -11.66 7.99
CA TRP A 782 -10.27 -10.32 8.37
C TRP A 782 -9.43 -9.71 9.49
N GLU A 783 -9.12 -10.48 10.54
CA GLU A 783 -8.30 -10.02 11.68
C GLU A 783 -6.91 -9.59 11.19
N ARG A 784 -6.33 -10.35 10.26
CA ARG A 784 -5.02 -10.03 9.66
C ARG A 784 -5.05 -8.81 8.76
N VAL A 785 -6.10 -8.59 7.96
CA VAL A 785 -6.16 -7.45 7.02
C VAL A 785 -6.55 -6.15 7.74
N LEU A 786 -7.52 -6.25 8.65
CA LEU A 786 -8.03 -5.11 9.40
C LEU A 786 -7.13 -4.73 10.56
N MET A 787 -6.31 -5.67 11.07
CA MET A 787 -5.54 -5.52 12.31
C MET A 787 -6.45 -5.25 13.48
N VAL A 788 -7.50 -6.04 13.64
CA VAL A 788 -8.47 -5.93 14.72
C VAL A 788 -8.85 -7.34 15.16
N LYS A 789 -8.89 -7.61 16.45
CA LYS A 789 -9.22 -8.89 17.10
C LYS A 789 -9.82 -8.60 18.49
N PRO A 790 -10.79 -9.40 18.96
CA PRO A 790 -11.50 -10.45 18.22
C PRO A 790 -12.53 -9.89 17.21
N ILE A 791 -12.66 -10.52 16.04
CA ILE A 791 -13.74 -10.20 15.08
C ILE A 791 -14.84 -11.26 15.18
N GLY A 792 -16.06 -10.83 15.48
CA GLY A 792 -17.24 -11.69 15.43
C GLY A 792 -17.80 -11.83 14.01
N ILE A 793 -18.50 -12.93 13.71
CA ILE A 793 -19.05 -13.18 12.36
C ILE A 793 -20.15 -12.20 11.94
N THR A 794 -20.79 -11.54 12.91
CA THR A 794 -21.82 -10.50 12.71
C THR A 794 -21.24 -9.10 12.62
N THR A 795 -19.95 -8.94 12.85
CA THR A 795 -19.28 -7.64 12.86
C THR A 795 -19.21 -7.07 11.45
N ASN A 796 -19.53 -5.79 11.29
CA ASN A 796 -19.51 -5.15 10.00
C ASN A 796 -18.09 -4.74 9.59
N PHE A 797 -17.66 -5.10 8.38
CA PHE A 797 -16.38 -4.76 7.78
C PHE A 797 -16.07 -3.25 7.85
N ARG A 798 -17.07 -2.40 7.57
CA ARG A 798 -16.90 -0.94 7.58
C ARG A 798 -16.84 -0.38 8.99
N ASP A 799 -17.57 -0.97 9.95
CA ASP A 799 -17.52 -0.56 11.35
C ASP A 799 -16.11 -0.77 11.91
N LEU A 800 -15.43 -1.83 11.47
CA LEU A 800 -14.03 -2.17 11.78
C LEU A 800 -12.99 -1.30 11.04
N GLY A 801 -13.39 -0.26 10.31
CA GLY A 801 -12.48 0.60 9.55
C GLY A 801 -12.10 0.05 8.17
N GLY A 802 -12.77 -1.01 7.70
CA GLY A 802 -12.66 -1.53 6.35
C GLY A 802 -13.08 -0.50 5.29
N ASN A 803 -12.32 -0.44 4.19
CA ASN A 803 -12.52 0.48 3.06
C ASN A 803 -12.17 -0.26 1.75
N SER A 804 -12.34 0.38 0.59
CA SER A 804 -12.14 -0.29 -0.71
C SER A 804 -10.75 -0.90 -0.92
N ILE A 805 -9.68 -0.32 -0.36
CA ILE A 805 -8.32 -0.88 -0.48
C ILE A 805 -8.18 -2.11 0.42
N LEU A 806 -8.65 -2.02 1.66
CA LEU A 806 -8.67 -3.16 2.57
C LEU A 806 -9.57 -4.28 2.05
N ALA A 807 -10.67 -3.94 1.37
CA ALA A 807 -11.55 -4.89 0.70
C ALA A 807 -10.81 -5.67 -0.39
N VAL A 808 -9.95 -5.02 -1.17
CA VAL A 808 -9.21 -5.71 -2.24
C VAL A 808 -8.12 -6.60 -1.68
N ASN A 809 -7.40 -6.12 -0.65
CA ASN A 809 -6.43 -6.95 0.06
C ASN A 809 -7.12 -8.16 0.71
N LEU A 810 -8.30 -7.95 1.26
CA LEU A 810 -9.14 -8.99 1.82
C LEU A 810 -9.56 -10.00 0.75
N ILE A 811 -10.07 -9.54 -0.40
CA ILE A 811 -10.45 -10.39 -1.53
C ILE A 811 -9.24 -11.20 -2.01
N ALA A 812 -8.08 -10.58 -2.20
CA ALA A 812 -6.87 -11.27 -2.66
C ALA A 812 -6.40 -12.34 -1.67
N GLU A 813 -6.45 -12.08 -0.36
CA GLU A 813 -6.11 -13.08 0.66
C GLU A 813 -7.19 -14.17 0.80
N ILE A 814 -8.47 -13.86 0.59
CA ILE A 814 -9.57 -14.84 0.49
C ILE A 814 -9.35 -15.75 -0.73
N GLU A 815 -9.09 -15.19 -1.91
CA GLU A 815 -8.84 -15.96 -3.13
C GLU A 815 -7.62 -16.85 -3.00
N LYS A 816 -6.54 -16.33 -2.42
CA LYS A 816 -5.30 -17.07 -2.18
C LYS A 816 -5.43 -18.19 -1.15
N THR A 817 -6.24 -17.99 -0.11
CA THR A 817 -6.35 -18.93 1.03
C THR A 817 -7.50 -19.91 0.88
N LEU A 818 -8.61 -19.47 0.27
CA LEU A 818 -9.88 -20.20 0.19
C LEU A 818 -10.25 -20.62 -1.23
N GLU A 819 -9.51 -20.17 -2.25
CA GLU A 819 -9.79 -20.40 -3.68
C GLU A 819 -11.22 -19.96 -4.11
N LYS A 820 -11.87 -19.11 -3.30
CA LYS A 820 -13.17 -18.52 -3.60
C LYS A 820 -12.97 -17.11 -4.16
N THR A 821 -13.47 -16.88 -5.36
CA THR A 821 -13.50 -15.54 -5.99
C THR A 821 -14.59 -14.70 -5.35
N LEU A 822 -14.25 -13.46 -5.01
CA LEU A 822 -15.19 -12.50 -4.44
C LEU A 822 -15.08 -11.17 -5.17
N THR A 823 -16.19 -10.65 -5.66
CA THR A 823 -16.19 -9.31 -6.27
C THR A 823 -16.25 -8.23 -5.19
N LEU A 824 -15.70 -7.05 -5.49
CA LEU A 824 -15.82 -5.89 -4.61
C LEU A 824 -17.29 -5.51 -4.36
N GLU A 825 -18.15 -5.72 -5.36
CA GLU A 825 -19.60 -5.51 -5.28
C GLU A 825 -20.25 -6.46 -4.26
N ALA A 826 -19.88 -7.75 -4.29
CA ALA A 826 -20.31 -8.74 -3.30
C ALA A 826 -19.86 -8.35 -1.88
N LEU A 827 -18.60 -7.94 -1.67
CA LEU A 827 -18.15 -7.52 -0.34
C LEU A 827 -18.83 -6.22 0.13
N SER A 828 -19.10 -5.28 -0.79
CA SER A 828 -19.77 -4.02 -0.46
C SER A 828 -21.24 -4.17 -0.07
N SER A 829 -21.92 -5.20 -0.57
CA SER A 829 -23.29 -5.57 -0.21
C SER A 829 -23.33 -6.52 1.01
N LEU A 830 -22.31 -7.37 1.16
CA LEU A 830 -22.17 -8.36 2.22
C LEU A 830 -21.13 -7.91 3.23
N THR A 831 -21.56 -7.03 4.12
CA THR A 831 -20.65 -6.34 5.03
C THR A 831 -20.27 -7.15 6.28
N THR A 832 -20.74 -8.40 6.45
CA THR A 832 -20.40 -9.26 7.59
C THR A 832 -19.95 -10.64 7.10
N ILE A 833 -19.10 -11.33 7.88
CA ILE A 833 -18.65 -12.70 7.56
C ILE A 833 -19.85 -13.65 7.45
N LYS A 834 -20.84 -13.49 8.34
CA LYS A 834 -22.10 -14.25 8.31
C LYS A 834 -22.82 -14.08 6.97
N HIS A 835 -23.05 -12.84 6.52
CA HIS A 835 -23.73 -12.60 5.26
C HIS A 835 -22.90 -13.06 4.06
N LEU A 836 -21.57 -12.95 4.13
CA LEU A 836 -20.67 -13.45 3.10
C LEU A 836 -20.82 -14.96 2.91
N VAL A 837 -20.79 -15.71 4.02
CA VAL A 837 -20.97 -17.17 4.02
C VAL A 837 -22.40 -17.53 3.60
N GLU A 838 -23.42 -16.84 4.09
CA GLU A 838 -24.81 -17.05 3.70
C GLU A 838 -25.06 -16.75 2.22
N SER A 839 -24.38 -15.76 1.63
CA SER A 839 -24.46 -15.47 0.19
C SER A 839 -23.77 -16.54 -0.64
N TRP A 840 -22.61 -17.05 -0.23
CA TRP A 840 -22.00 -18.19 -0.93
C TRP A 840 -22.89 -19.43 -0.84
N GLN A 841 -23.55 -19.64 0.30
CA GLN A 841 -24.54 -20.70 0.45
C GLN A 841 -25.81 -20.42 -0.38
N LYS A 842 -26.23 -19.16 -0.52
CA LYS A 842 -27.38 -18.77 -1.35
C LYS A 842 -27.09 -18.83 -2.83
N GLU A 843 -25.91 -18.44 -3.31
CA GLU A 843 -25.50 -18.62 -4.70
C GLU A 843 -25.39 -20.11 -5.04
N GLU A 844 -24.95 -20.95 -4.09
CA GLU A 844 -25.01 -22.41 -4.19
C GLU A 844 -26.46 -22.96 -4.23
N ILE A 845 -27.45 -22.20 -3.71
CA ILE A 845 -28.90 -22.55 -3.71
C ILE A 845 -29.66 -21.91 -4.90
N GLU A 846 -29.39 -20.68 -5.29
CA GLU A 846 -30.03 -19.94 -6.39
C GLU A 846 -29.48 -20.36 -7.76
N ALA A 847 -28.23 -20.84 -7.84
CA ALA A 847 -27.74 -21.58 -9.00
C ALA A 847 -28.52 -22.88 -9.26
N THR A 848 -29.44 -23.27 -8.36
CA THR A 848 -30.34 -24.42 -8.53
C THR A 848 -31.80 -24.08 -8.87
N ALA A 849 -32.19 -22.81 -9.07
CA ALA A 849 -33.55 -22.44 -9.53
C ALA A 849 -33.65 -21.01 -10.12
N PRO A 850 -34.27 -20.71 -11.29
CA PRO A 850 -34.77 -21.55 -12.39
C PRO A 850 -34.29 -21.09 -13.80
N ILE A 851 -33.97 -22.00 -14.73
CA ILE A 851 -34.03 -21.73 -16.19
C ILE A 851 -34.80 -22.85 -16.89
N ILE A 852 -36.13 -22.72 -16.87
CA ILE A 852 -36.99 -23.19 -17.95
C ILE A 852 -37.29 -21.95 -18.80
N SER A 853 -36.48 -21.72 -19.83
CA SER A 853 -36.88 -21.19 -21.16
C SER A 853 -35.69 -20.54 -21.87
N SER A 854 -35.38 -21.07 -23.05
CA SER A 854 -34.56 -20.50 -24.13
C SER A 854 -33.07 -20.20 -23.87
N ILE A 855 -32.21 -21.19 -24.15
CA ILE A 855 -30.87 -20.93 -24.68
C ILE A 855 -30.66 -21.78 -25.94
N THR A 856 -30.26 -21.11 -27.02
CA THR A 856 -30.04 -21.61 -28.37
C THR A 856 -28.73 -22.38 -28.53
N ALA A 857 -28.68 -23.21 -29.58
CA ALA A 857 -27.65 -24.21 -29.93
C ALA A 857 -26.21 -23.71 -30.18
N ALA A 858 -25.84 -22.50 -29.76
CA ALA A 858 -24.49 -21.96 -29.88
C ALA A 858 -23.61 -22.14 -28.63
N GLN A 859 -24.20 -22.58 -27.50
CA GLN A 859 -23.45 -22.93 -26.28
C GLN A 859 -23.04 -24.42 -26.20
N SER A 860 -23.36 -25.23 -27.21
CA SER A 860 -23.01 -26.66 -27.28
C SER A 860 -21.52 -26.96 -27.52
N LYS A 861 -20.65 -25.94 -27.59
CA LYS A 861 -19.20 -26.11 -27.83
C LYS A 861 -18.30 -25.81 -26.63
N LEU A 862 -18.88 -25.34 -25.52
CA LEU A 862 -18.21 -25.24 -24.21
C LEU A 862 -18.47 -26.47 -23.31
N LEU A 863 -19.29 -27.42 -23.80
CA LEU A 863 -19.78 -28.61 -23.08
C LEU A 863 -18.86 -29.84 -23.16
N LEU A 864 -17.68 -29.74 -23.81
CA LEU A 864 -16.76 -30.89 -23.97
C LEU A 864 -15.44 -30.76 -23.19
N THR A 865 -15.15 -29.63 -22.55
CA THR A 865 -13.87 -29.42 -21.84
C THR A 865 -14.00 -29.45 -20.31
N ILE A 866 -15.22 -29.52 -19.77
CA ILE A 866 -15.49 -29.55 -18.31
C ILE A 866 -15.93 -30.96 -17.84
N VAL A 867 -16.20 -31.90 -18.75
CA VAL A 867 -16.87 -33.17 -18.41
C VAL A 867 -15.92 -34.30 -17.97
N ALA A 868 -14.60 -34.18 -18.18
CA ALA A 868 -13.63 -35.13 -17.60
C ALA A 868 -13.19 -34.78 -16.16
N GLY A 869 -13.65 -33.65 -15.62
CA GLY A 869 -13.41 -33.22 -14.24
C GLY A 869 -14.70 -33.20 -13.43
N ARG A 870 -15.25 -34.40 -13.16
CA ARG A 870 -16.48 -34.68 -12.39
C ARG A 870 -17.77 -34.10 -13.01
N GLY A 871 -17.94 -34.39 -14.31
CA GLY A 871 -19.21 -34.30 -15.03
C GLY A 871 -20.10 -35.52 -14.83
N GLY A 872 -21.01 -35.41 -13.89
CA GLY A 872 -22.29 -36.08 -13.94
C GLY A 872 -23.19 -35.47 -12.88
N LEU A 873 -24.48 -35.43 -13.16
CA LEU A 873 -25.43 -34.84 -12.23
C LEU A 873 -25.34 -35.63 -10.91
N ARG A 874 -24.87 -34.96 -9.86
CA ARG A 874 -24.94 -35.48 -8.50
C ARG A 874 -26.38 -35.28 -8.07
N ASN A 875 -27.02 -36.33 -7.57
CA ASN A 875 -28.43 -36.23 -7.20
C ASN A 875 -28.65 -35.34 -5.98
N ARG A 876 -27.60 -35.04 -5.19
CA ARG A 876 -27.60 -34.10 -4.07
C ARG A 876 -26.24 -33.37 -3.98
N PRO A 877 -26.17 -32.15 -3.38
CA PRO A 877 -24.94 -31.35 -3.31
C PRO A 877 -23.73 -32.06 -2.70
N ASN A 878 -23.97 -32.96 -1.73
CA ASN A 878 -22.93 -33.78 -1.08
C ASN A 878 -22.90 -35.25 -1.56
N SER A 879 -23.72 -35.63 -2.55
CA SER A 879 -23.78 -37.00 -3.07
C SER A 879 -22.42 -37.40 -3.64
N LEU A 880 -21.93 -38.57 -3.24
CA LEU A 880 -20.74 -39.19 -3.82
C LEU A 880 -21.09 -40.03 -5.06
N MET A 881 -22.36 -39.99 -5.47
CA MET A 881 -22.90 -40.60 -6.69
C MET A 881 -23.01 -39.57 -7.81
N VAL A 882 -22.63 -39.98 -9.01
CA VAL A 882 -22.54 -39.17 -10.24
C VAL A 882 -23.26 -39.91 -11.37
N GLN A 883 -24.27 -39.31 -11.99
CA GLN A 883 -24.92 -39.88 -13.18
C GLN A 883 -24.06 -39.68 -14.43
N ILE A 884 -23.61 -40.77 -15.05
CA ILE A 884 -22.79 -40.76 -16.27
C ILE A 884 -23.66 -40.80 -17.53
N SER A 885 -24.72 -41.61 -17.52
CA SER A 885 -25.69 -41.69 -18.61
C SER A 885 -27.11 -41.76 -18.10
N ASP A 886 -28.04 -41.31 -18.92
CA ASP A 886 -29.48 -41.36 -18.65
C ASP A 886 -30.15 -42.44 -19.51
N GLY A 887 -31.38 -42.78 -19.19
CA GLY A 887 -32.11 -43.84 -19.89
C GLY A 887 -33.44 -44.20 -19.22
N ILE A 888 -34.17 -45.13 -19.82
CA ILE A 888 -35.50 -45.54 -19.36
C ILE A 888 -35.51 -46.90 -18.65
N LYS A 889 -34.41 -47.67 -18.72
CA LYS A 889 -34.29 -48.97 -18.03
C LYS A 889 -33.90 -48.78 -16.56
N ALA A 890 -33.97 -49.86 -15.79
CA ALA A 890 -33.50 -49.84 -14.40
C ALA A 890 -31.99 -49.49 -14.34
N PRO A 891 -31.59 -48.53 -13.50
CA PRO A 891 -30.22 -48.03 -13.44
C PRO A 891 -29.21 -49.08 -12.98
N LEU A 892 -27.98 -48.96 -13.49
CA LEU A 892 -26.83 -49.69 -12.97
C LEU A 892 -25.99 -48.76 -12.10
N PHE A 893 -25.82 -49.13 -10.83
CA PHE A 893 -25.03 -48.39 -9.86
C PHE A 893 -23.64 -49.02 -9.69
N VAL A 894 -22.58 -48.28 -10.02
CA VAL A 894 -21.22 -48.82 -10.14
C VAL A 894 -20.26 -48.16 -9.16
N CYS A 895 -19.74 -48.94 -8.23
CA CYS A 895 -18.71 -48.51 -7.26
C CYS A 895 -17.32 -48.58 -7.90
N ALA A 896 -16.68 -47.44 -8.11
CA ALA A 896 -15.33 -47.36 -8.68
C ALA A 896 -14.59 -46.05 -8.32
N ASN A 897 -13.25 -46.08 -8.43
CA ASN A 897 -12.38 -44.89 -8.22
C ASN A 897 -11.79 -44.31 -9.49
N ALA A 898 -11.88 -45.06 -10.60
CA ALA A 898 -11.35 -44.66 -11.88
C ALA A 898 -12.49 -44.18 -12.79
N TYR A 899 -12.90 -42.93 -12.61
CA TYR A 899 -14.03 -42.34 -13.34
C TYR A 899 -13.86 -42.34 -14.86
N GLU A 900 -12.65 -42.04 -15.34
CA GLU A 900 -12.35 -42.03 -16.78
C GLU A 900 -12.46 -43.44 -17.39
N GLU A 901 -12.02 -44.45 -16.66
CA GLU A 901 -11.97 -45.84 -17.13
C GLU A 901 -13.37 -46.49 -17.03
N ILE A 902 -14.15 -46.15 -16.00
CA ILE A 902 -15.52 -46.67 -15.85
C ILE A 902 -16.52 -45.96 -16.79
N ALA A 903 -16.26 -44.71 -17.19
CA ALA A 903 -17.05 -44.02 -18.20
C ALA A 903 -16.95 -44.71 -19.58
N LEU A 904 -15.80 -45.33 -19.89
CA LEU A 904 -15.66 -46.15 -21.11
C LEU A 904 -16.55 -47.41 -21.04
N LEU A 905 -16.73 -48.01 -19.86
CA LEU A 905 -17.68 -49.11 -19.69
C LEU A 905 -19.12 -48.64 -19.93
N ALA A 906 -19.52 -47.50 -19.35
CA ALA A 906 -20.84 -46.91 -19.54
C ALA A 906 -21.16 -46.64 -21.02
N LYS A 907 -20.16 -46.19 -21.81
CA LYS A 907 -20.30 -45.92 -23.24
C LYS A 907 -20.68 -47.16 -24.07
N HIS A 908 -20.24 -48.35 -23.65
CA HIS A 908 -20.46 -49.60 -24.39
C HIS A 908 -21.61 -50.45 -23.84
N LEU A 909 -22.16 -50.09 -22.68
CA LEU A 909 -23.38 -50.68 -22.15
C LEU A 909 -24.61 -50.13 -22.90
N ASP A 910 -25.75 -50.79 -22.72
CA ASP A 910 -27.02 -50.39 -23.32
C ASP A 910 -27.30 -48.91 -23.03
N PRO A 911 -27.37 -48.03 -24.06
CA PRO A 911 -27.52 -46.59 -23.87
C PRO A 911 -28.88 -46.19 -23.30
N GLN A 912 -29.86 -47.11 -23.27
CA GLN A 912 -31.14 -46.89 -22.60
C GLN A 912 -31.09 -47.23 -21.10
N ARG A 913 -29.93 -47.65 -20.57
CA ARG A 913 -29.71 -47.91 -19.15
C ARG A 913 -29.02 -46.70 -18.50
N PRO A 914 -29.66 -46.05 -17.51
CA PRO A 914 -28.98 -45.04 -16.71
C PRO A 914 -27.79 -45.66 -15.97
N PHE A 915 -26.67 -44.97 -15.99
CA PHE A 915 -25.43 -45.41 -15.35
C PHE A 915 -25.01 -44.42 -14.28
N TYR A 916 -24.92 -44.88 -13.04
CA TYR A 916 -24.49 -44.06 -11.91
C TYR A 916 -23.17 -44.59 -11.37
N CYS A 917 -22.18 -43.72 -11.23
CA CYS A 917 -20.91 -44.07 -10.59
C CYS A 917 -20.91 -43.58 -9.13
N LEU A 918 -20.51 -44.46 -8.20
CA LEU A 918 -20.41 -44.22 -6.77
C LEU A 918 -18.92 -44.19 -6.37
N GLU A 919 -18.47 -43.11 -5.73
CA GLU A 919 -17.08 -42.96 -5.27
C GLU A 919 -16.72 -44.05 -4.24
N SER A 920 -15.75 -44.91 -4.57
CA SER A 920 -15.23 -45.97 -3.69
C SER A 920 -13.87 -45.62 -3.05
N GLY A 921 -13.52 -44.32 -3.02
CA GLY A 921 -12.16 -43.81 -2.81
C GLY A 921 -11.79 -43.68 -1.35
N TYR A 922 -10.54 -43.98 -1.00
CA TYR A 922 -10.04 -43.80 0.37
C TYR A 922 -10.10 -42.31 0.82
N PHE A 923 -10.05 -41.36 -0.12
CA PHE A 923 -10.22 -39.93 0.12
C PHE A 923 -11.64 -39.53 0.57
N ALA A 924 -12.65 -40.39 0.38
CA ALA A 924 -14.00 -40.15 0.93
C ALA A 924 -14.07 -40.39 2.45
N LEU A 925 -12.98 -40.88 3.06
CA LEU A 925 -12.88 -41.23 4.48
C LEU A 925 -11.93 -40.31 5.28
N GLU A 926 -11.32 -39.28 4.66
CA GLU A 926 -10.47 -38.35 5.41
C GLU A 926 -11.33 -37.40 6.27
N GLY A 927 -11.16 -37.52 7.60
CA GLY A 927 -11.74 -36.61 8.58
C GLY A 927 -12.76 -37.21 9.55
N THR A 928 -13.18 -38.48 9.38
CA THR A 928 -14.03 -39.18 10.36
C THR A 928 -13.73 -40.68 10.36
N ASN A 929 -13.84 -41.35 11.51
CA ASN A 929 -13.57 -42.78 11.78
C ASN A 929 -14.54 -43.74 11.03
N ARG A 930 -14.84 -43.53 9.74
CA ARG A 930 -15.95 -44.22 9.06
C ARG A 930 -15.52 -45.54 8.45
N GLN A 931 -16.17 -46.62 8.88
CA GLN A 931 -15.94 -47.98 8.37
C GLN A 931 -16.65 -48.18 7.02
N ILE A 932 -16.30 -49.23 6.24
CA ILE A 932 -16.90 -49.50 4.90
C ILE A 932 -18.44 -49.60 4.94
N GLN A 933 -18.99 -50.01 6.09
CA GLN A 933 -20.43 -50.12 6.35
C GLN A 933 -21.09 -48.75 6.35
N GLU A 934 -20.44 -47.73 6.91
CA GLU A 934 -20.97 -46.37 6.94
C GLU A 934 -20.93 -45.72 5.55
N LEU A 935 -19.86 -46.00 4.78
CA LEU A 935 -19.78 -45.56 3.39
C LEU A 935 -20.85 -46.26 2.53
N ALA A 936 -21.10 -47.55 2.77
CA ALA A 936 -22.19 -48.28 2.13
C ALA A 936 -23.55 -47.72 2.52
N THR A 937 -23.79 -47.38 3.80
CA THR A 937 -25.04 -46.76 4.26
C THR A 937 -25.25 -45.39 3.61
N TYR A 938 -24.18 -44.61 3.46
CA TYR A 938 -24.24 -43.32 2.79
C TYR A 938 -24.69 -43.47 1.33
N HIS A 939 -24.00 -44.33 0.57
CA HIS A 939 -24.33 -44.60 -0.83
C HIS A 939 -25.69 -45.26 -1.00
N LEU A 940 -26.12 -46.08 -0.04
CA LEU A 940 -27.45 -46.68 -0.03
C LEU A 940 -28.56 -45.62 0.01
N GLN A 941 -28.37 -44.53 0.75
CA GLN A 941 -29.32 -43.42 0.75
C GLN A 941 -29.39 -42.73 -0.62
N ASP A 942 -28.28 -42.64 -1.35
CA ASP A 942 -28.26 -42.08 -2.72
C ASP A 942 -28.95 -43.01 -3.72
N ILE A 943 -28.72 -44.32 -3.61
CA ILE A 943 -29.37 -45.33 -4.45
C ILE A 943 -30.89 -45.31 -4.23
N LEU A 944 -31.35 -45.29 -2.98
CA LEU A 944 -32.79 -45.28 -2.67
C LEU A 944 -33.48 -43.96 -3.04
N ALA A 945 -32.73 -42.85 -3.09
CA ALA A 945 -33.27 -41.57 -3.56
C ALA A 945 -33.53 -41.58 -5.07
N VAL A 946 -32.66 -42.24 -5.84
CA VAL A 946 -32.84 -42.40 -7.29
C VAL A 946 -33.85 -43.48 -7.62
N GLN A 947 -33.74 -44.61 -6.92
CA GLN A 947 -34.55 -45.78 -7.15
C GLN A 947 -35.12 -46.28 -5.81
N PRO A 948 -36.30 -45.80 -5.41
CA PRO A 948 -36.92 -46.20 -4.15
C PRO A 948 -37.33 -47.67 -4.08
N GLU A 949 -37.59 -48.31 -5.23
CA GLU A 949 -38.08 -49.69 -5.35
C GLU A 949 -37.28 -50.53 -6.35
N ALA A 950 -37.30 -51.85 -6.16
CA ALA A 950 -36.63 -52.82 -7.04
C ALA A 950 -37.07 -52.69 -8.51
N PRO A 951 -36.21 -53.03 -9.50
CA PRO A 951 -35.01 -53.86 -9.34
C PRO A 951 -33.69 -53.08 -9.16
N TYR A 952 -32.86 -53.50 -8.21
CA TYR A 952 -31.54 -52.91 -7.95
C TYR A 952 -30.41 -53.69 -8.62
N PHE A 953 -29.62 -53.01 -9.44
CA PHE A 953 -28.43 -53.57 -10.08
C PHE A 953 -27.18 -52.87 -9.60
N LEU A 954 -26.27 -53.63 -8.97
CA LEU A 954 -25.02 -53.12 -8.42
C LEU A 954 -23.84 -53.69 -9.18
N CYS A 955 -22.81 -52.88 -9.39
CA CYS A 955 -21.53 -53.30 -9.95
C CYS A 955 -20.38 -52.70 -9.14
N GLY A 956 -19.24 -53.37 -9.06
CA GLY A 956 -18.06 -52.79 -8.44
C GLY A 956 -16.75 -53.29 -9.05
N TYR A 957 -15.79 -52.37 -9.21
CA TYR A 957 -14.46 -52.65 -9.75
C TYR A 957 -13.38 -52.40 -8.70
N SER A 958 -12.42 -53.33 -8.60
CA SER A 958 -11.34 -53.29 -7.61
C SER A 958 -11.93 -53.13 -6.19
N PHE A 959 -11.41 -52.24 -5.35
CA PHE A 959 -11.98 -52.01 -4.01
C PHE A 959 -13.51 -51.74 -4.02
N GLY A 960 -14.03 -51.12 -5.08
CA GLY A 960 -15.45 -50.87 -5.26
C GLY A 960 -16.31 -52.14 -5.32
N GLY A 961 -15.76 -53.31 -5.68
CA GLY A 961 -16.47 -54.59 -5.62
C GLY A 961 -16.86 -54.99 -4.19
N ILE A 962 -16.01 -54.67 -3.20
CA ILE A 962 -16.30 -54.93 -1.78
C ILE A 962 -17.39 -53.98 -1.28
N LEU A 963 -17.35 -52.71 -1.69
CA LEU A 963 -18.35 -51.71 -1.34
C LEU A 963 -19.72 -52.04 -1.95
N ALA A 964 -19.78 -52.40 -3.23
CA ALA A 964 -21.02 -52.82 -3.90
C ALA A 964 -21.65 -54.03 -3.21
N TRP A 965 -20.83 -54.98 -2.76
CA TRP A 965 -21.29 -56.14 -2.00
C TRP A 965 -21.86 -55.75 -0.62
N GLU A 966 -21.22 -54.85 0.12
CA GLU A 966 -21.73 -54.39 1.43
C GLU A 966 -23.04 -53.59 1.28
N ILE A 967 -23.17 -52.78 0.22
CA ILE A 967 -24.44 -52.11 -0.13
C ILE A 967 -25.54 -53.15 -0.39
N ALA A 968 -25.25 -54.19 -1.18
CA ALA A 968 -26.21 -55.26 -1.47
C ALA A 968 -26.71 -55.96 -0.21
N ARG A 969 -25.80 -56.19 0.75
CA ARG A 969 -26.12 -56.79 2.04
C ARG A 969 -27.05 -55.89 2.87
N GLN A 970 -26.76 -54.60 2.95
CA GLN A 970 -27.61 -53.63 3.66
C GLN A 970 -28.99 -53.49 3.00
N LEU A 971 -29.06 -53.48 1.66
CA LEU A 971 -30.31 -53.53 0.90
C LEU A 971 -31.16 -54.76 1.25
N SER A 972 -30.54 -55.94 1.30
CA SER A 972 -31.21 -57.18 1.70
C SER A 972 -31.72 -57.13 3.14
N ALA A 973 -30.95 -56.55 4.07
CA ALA A 973 -31.38 -56.35 5.46
C ALA A 973 -32.59 -55.41 5.58
N LEU A 974 -32.79 -54.50 4.62
CA LEU A 974 -33.99 -53.65 4.52
C LEU A 974 -35.17 -54.34 3.81
N GLY A 975 -35.06 -55.63 3.48
CA GLY A 975 -36.09 -56.37 2.74
C GLY A 975 -36.16 -56.03 1.25
N LYS A 976 -35.15 -55.34 0.72
CA LYS A 976 -35.06 -54.86 -0.67
C LYS A 976 -33.80 -55.40 -1.35
N PRO A 977 -33.65 -56.73 -1.49
CA PRO A 977 -32.39 -57.31 -1.96
C PRO A 977 -32.01 -56.85 -3.37
N ALA A 978 -30.70 -56.72 -3.63
CA ALA A 978 -30.23 -56.40 -4.96
C ALA A 978 -30.47 -57.58 -5.91
N ASN A 979 -31.15 -57.30 -7.02
CA ASN A 979 -31.51 -58.28 -8.04
C ASN A 979 -30.27 -58.87 -8.71
N MET A 980 -29.20 -58.08 -8.83
CA MET A 980 -27.90 -58.59 -9.27
C MET A 980 -26.74 -57.77 -8.71
N VAL A 981 -25.65 -58.47 -8.35
CA VAL A 981 -24.35 -57.85 -8.05
C VAL A 981 -23.31 -58.33 -9.05
N VAL A 982 -22.65 -57.40 -9.73
CA VAL A 982 -21.56 -57.65 -10.68
C VAL A 982 -20.24 -57.24 -10.06
N ILE A 983 -19.28 -58.17 -10.01
CA ILE A 983 -17.96 -57.92 -9.41
C ILE A 983 -16.90 -58.01 -10.51
N LEU A 984 -16.12 -56.94 -10.67
CA LEU A 984 -15.10 -56.81 -11.70
C LEU A 984 -13.70 -56.95 -11.09
N ASP A 985 -13.07 -58.09 -11.35
CA ASP A 985 -11.69 -58.44 -11.00
C ASP A 985 -11.27 -58.07 -9.57
N THR A 986 -12.20 -58.25 -8.63
CA THR A 986 -12.04 -57.91 -7.22
C THR A 986 -11.86 -59.18 -6.40
N PRO A 987 -10.85 -59.29 -5.51
CA PRO A 987 -10.75 -60.41 -4.60
C PRO A 987 -11.78 -60.36 -3.46
N GLY A 988 -12.22 -61.53 -3.00
CA GLY A 988 -13.13 -61.66 -1.86
C GLY A 988 -12.57 -60.98 -0.62
N PRO A 989 -13.40 -60.47 0.29
CA PRO A 989 -12.95 -59.65 1.43
C PRO A 989 -11.84 -60.29 2.27
N GLN A 990 -11.93 -61.60 2.56
CA GLN A 990 -10.87 -62.30 3.31
C GLN A 990 -9.57 -62.42 2.52
N ALA A 991 -9.66 -62.65 1.21
CA ALA A 991 -8.50 -62.72 0.32
C ALA A 991 -7.85 -61.34 0.17
N SER A 992 -8.66 -60.28 0.03
CA SER A 992 -8.21 -58.89 0.00
C SER A 992 -7.52 -58.50 1.30
N TYR A 993 -8.10 -58.82 2.46
CA TYR A 993 -7.49 -58.53 3.76
C TYR A 993 -6.12 -59.18 3.93
N ARG A 994 -6.02 -60.49 3.64
CA ARG A 994 -4.74 -61.21 3.67
C ARG A 994 -3.74 -60.65 2.65
N PHE A 995 -4.21 -60.20 1.50
CA PHE A 995 -3.36 -59.59 0.48
C PHE A 995 -2.77 -58.26 0.95
N TYR A 996 -3.57 -57.38 1.57
CA TYR A 996 -3.11 -56.09 2.07
C TYR A 996 -2.14 -56.20 3.25
N GLN A 997 -2.28 -57.21 4.11
CA GLN A 997 -1.35 -57.44 5.22
C GLN A 997 0.07 -57.83 4.80
N HIS A 998 0.27 -58.37 3.58
CA HIS A 998 1.56 -58.87 3.11
C HIS A 998 2.34 -57.91 2.19
N LEU A 999 1.88 -56.66 2.00
CA LEU A 999 2.58 -55.63 1.21
C LEU A 999 3.68 -54.93 2.03
N ASP A 1000 4.93 -55.39 1.93
CA ASP A 1000 6.09 -54.81 2.64
C ASP A 1000 6.60 -53.48 2.04
N PHE A 1001 7.33 -52.68 2.83
CA PHE A 1001 7.69 -51.26 2.66
C PHE A 1001 8.27 -50.88 1.27
N THR A 1002 9.01 -51.79 0.61
CA THR A 1002 9.56 -51.59 -0.74
C THR A 1002 8.52 -51.66 -1.87
N CYS A 1003 7.35 -52.25 -1.63
CA CYS A 1003 6.21 -52.21 -2.55
C CYS A 1003 5.46 -50.87 -2.50
N ARG A 1004 5.50 -50.16 -1.36
CA ARG A 1004 4.80 -48.88 -1.15
C ARG A 1004 5.38 -47.75 -2.01
N THR A 1005 6.68 -47.77 -2.30
CA THR A 1005 7.33 -46.79 -3.19
C THR A 1005 7.10 -47.07 -4.68
N ASN A 1006 6.91 -48.34 -5.06
CA ASN A 1006 6.60 -48.70 -6.45
C ASN A 1006 5.13 -48.46 -6.83
N TRP A 1007 4.21 -48.43 -5.86
CA TRP A 1007 2.80 -48.08 -6.09
C TRP A 1007 2.63 -46.65 -6.66
N ASN A 1008 3.36 -45.68 -6.11
CA ASN A 1008 3.44 -44.31 -6.64
C ASN A 1008 4.12 -44.23 -8.02
N ARG A 1009 4.94 -45.22 -8.37
CA ARG A 1009 5.57 -45.34 -9.69
C ARG A 1009 4.59 -45.90 -10.73
N LEU A 1010 3.76 -46.87 -10.34
CA LEU A 1010 2.67 -47.43 -11.14
C LEU A 1010 1.53 -46.41 -11.39
N LEU A 1011 1.14 -45.63 -10.37
CA LEU A 1011 0.18 -44.53 -10.52
C LEU A 1011 0.68 -43.39 -11.42
N ASN A 1012 2.00 -43.24 -11.58
CA ASN A 1012 2.59 -42.28 -12.52
C ASN A 1012 2.77 -42.84 -13.93
N LEU A 1013 2.83 -44.17 -14.09
CA LEU A 1013 2.88 -44.81 -15.40
C LEU A 1013 1.55 -44.67 -16.17
N SER A 1014 0.40 -44.58 -15.47
CA SER A 1014 -0.88 -44.25 -16.13
C SER A 1014 -0.93 -42.82 -16.69
N LYS A 1015 -0.02 -41.92 -16.26
CA LYS A 1015 0.11 -40.55 -16.75
C LYS A 1015 1.23 -40.37 -17.80
N MET A 1016 2.02 -41.39 -18.10
CA MET A 1016 3.06 -41.32 -19.14
C MET A 1016 2.50 -41.67 -20.53
N GLY A 1017 1.69 -40.76 -21.07
CA GLY A 1017 1.25 -40.76 -22.47
C GLY A 1017 2.09 -39.88 -23.40
N ASN A 1018 3.32 -39.49 -23.02
CA ASN A 1018 4.17 -38.68 -23.90
C ASN A 1018 5.68 -38.93 -23.67
N PRO A 1019 6.42 -39.56 -24.60
CA PRO A 1019 7.82 -39.99 -24.40
C PRO A 1019 8.88 -38.87 -24.40
N SER A 1020 8.49 -37.59 -24.47
CA SER A 1020 9.40 -36.49 -24.84
C SER A 1020 9.86 -35.56 -23.71
N LYS A 1021 9.52 -35.81 -22.44
CA LYS A 1021 10.02 -35.00 -21.31
C LYS A 1021 10.94 -35.80 -20.38
N LYS A 1022 12.19 -35.34 -20.24
CA LYS A 1022 13.21 -35.89 -19.33
C LYS A 1022 12.72 -35.89 -17.87
N PRO A 1023 13.16 -36.87 -17.05
CA PRO A 1023 12.68 -37.02 -15.68
C PRO A 1023 13.14 -35.86 -14.80
N VAL A 1024 12.18 -35.18 -14.16
CA VAL A 1024 12.46 -34.14 -13.17
C VAL A 1024 12.99 -34.82 -11.90
N LYS A 1025 14.20 -34.45 -11.46
CA LYS A 1025 14.76 -34.85 -10.16
C LYS A 1025 13.95 -34.18 -9.04
N VAL A 1026 13.19 -34.96 -8.29
CA VAL A 1026 12.53 -34.52 -7.05
C VAL A 1026 13.59 -34.35 -5.97
N LYS A 1027 13.82 -33.10 -5.52
CA LYS A 1027 14.60 -32.83 -4.31
C LYS A 1027 13.79 -33.27 -3.09
N SER A 1028 14.44 -34.03 -2.21
CA SER A 1028 13.91 -34.53 -0.95
C SER A 1028 13.63 -33.39 0.04
N SER A 1029 12.37 -32.98 0.14
CA SER A 1029 11.81 -32.37 1.35
C SER A 1029 10.76 -33.34 1.89
N LEU A 1030 10.93 -33.75 3.14
CA LEU A 1030 10.04 -34.66 3.86
C LEU A 1030 8.58 -34.14 3.83
N ASN A 1031 7.69 -34.88 3.15
CA ASN A 1031 6.26 -34.57 3.07
C ASN A 1031 5.52 -35.14 4.30
N PRO A 1032 4.51 -34.46 4.87
CA PRO A 1032 3.73 -34.92 6.03
C PRO A 1032 2.87 -36.17 5.76
N GLU A 1033 2.76 -36.60 4.50
CA GLU A 1033 2.00 -37.78 4.05
C GLU A 1033 2.52 -39.14 4.59
N ARG A 1034 3.59 -39.12 5.39
CA ARG A 1034 4.24 -40.31 5.95
C ARG A 1034 3.54 -40.93 7.16
N SER A 1035 2.55 -40.28 7.79
CA SER A 1035 1.94 -40.78 9.05
C SER A 1035 0.65 -41.61 8.86
N LEU A 1036 -0.03 -41.55 7.72
CA LEU A 1036 -1.39 -42.09 7.60
C LEU A 1036 -1.50 -43.53 7.05
N LEU A 1037 -0.43 -44.13 6.52
CA LEU A 1037 -0.45 -45.51 5.99
C LEU A 1037 0.02 -46.57 7.00
N THR A 1038 0.18 -46.20 8.27
CA THR A 1038 0.66 -47.08 9.34
C THR A 1038 -0.33 -47.28 10.49
N GLU A 1039 -1.48 -46.60 10.48
CA GLU A 1039 -2.50 -46.80 11.51
C GLU A 1039 -3.75 -47.44 10.88
N GLN A 1040 -4.07 -48.65 11.36
CA GLN A 1040 -5.26 -49.45 11.10
C GLN A 1040 -5.27 -50.24 9.77
N ALA A 1041 -4.65 -51.42 9.79
CA ALA A 1041 -5.26 -52.53 9.06
C ALA A 1041 -6.66 -52.75 9.66
N PRO A 1042 -7.74 -52.79 8.86
CA PRO A 1042 -9.07 -52.96 9.40
C PRO A 1042 -9.12 -54.29 10.18
N ASP A 1043 -9.65 -54.28 11.40
CA ASP A 1043 -9.93 -55.49 12.17
C ASP A 1043 -10.63 -56.54 11.28
N PRO A 1044 -10.43 -57.86 11.47
CA PRO A 1044 -10.99 -58.90 10.61
C PRO A 1044 -12.52 -58.89 10.72
N TYR A 1045 -13.14 -58.06 9.89
CA TYR A 1045 -14.58 -57.92 9.79
C TYR A 1045 -15.12 -59.19 9.15
N ILE A 1046 -15.86 -59.98 9.91
CA ILE A 1046 -16.50 -61.21 9.41
C ILE A 1046 -17.74 -60.79 8.64
N PHE A 1047 -17.61 -60.71 7.33
CA PHE A 1047 -18.70 -60.42 6.40
C PHE A 1047 -19.73 -61.56 6.39
N GLN A 1048 -21.04 -61.24 6.47
CA GLN A 1048 -22.13 -62.22 6.44
C GLN A 1048 -22.49 -62.62 5.00
N PRO A 1049 -22.80 -63.90 4.71
CA PRO A 1049 -23.00 -64.36 3.34
C PRO A 1049 -24.20 -63.69 2.64
N TYR A 1050 -24.03 -63.39 1.36
CA TYR A 1050 -25.09 -62.84 0.51
C TYR A 1050 -25.82 -63.97 -0.26
N HIS A 1051 -27.15 -63.92 -0.28
CA HIS A 1051 -28.00 -65.03 -0.74
C HIS A 1051 -28.68 -64.80 -2.12
N HIS A 1052 -28.34 -63.74 -2.85
CA HIS A 1052 -28.89 -63.45 -4.20
C HIS A 1052 -27.81 -63.57 -5.30
N PRO A 1053 -28.18 -63.67 -6.59
CA PRO A 1053 -27.22 -63.96 -7.67
C PRO A 1053 -26.07 -62.96 -7.77
N VAL A 1054 -24.85 -63.49 -7.96
CA VAL A 1054 -23.62 -62.69 -8.16
C VAL A 1054 -22.86 -63.19 -9.38
N SER A 1055 -22.43 -62.27 -10.24
CA SER A 1055 -21.56 -62.56 -11.38
C SER A 1055 -20.19 -61.94 -11.19
N LEU A 1056 -19.15 -62.77 -11.20
CA LEU A 1056 -17.76 -62.38 -11.05
C LEU A 1056 -17.03 -62.46 -12.39
N PHE A 1057 -16.47 -61.34 -12.83
CA PHE A 1057 -15.63 -61.27 -14.03
C PHE A 1057 -14.16 -61.20 -13.64
N VAL A 1058 -13.34 -62.15 -14.11
CA VAL A 1058 -11.91 -62.26 -13.75
C VAL A 1058 -11.04 -62.14 -15.00
N THR A 1059 -9.97 -61.36 -14.91
CA THR A 1059 -9.04 -61.15 -16.02
C THR A 1059 -8.14 -62.38 -16.26
N THR A 1060 -7.59 -62.56 -17.48
CA THR A 1060 -6.75 -63.74 -17.81
C THR A 1060 -5.24 -63.49 -17.85
N LYS A 1061 -4.78 -62.23 -17.85
CA LYS A 1061 -3.36 -61.83 -17.86
C LYS A 1061 -3.01 -61.08 -16.57
N THR A 1062 -1.79 -61.29 -16.10
CA THR A 1062 -1.29 -60.73 -14.84
C THR A 1062 -0.84 -59.28 -14.99
N SER A 1063 -1.44 -58.36 -14.25
CA SER A 1063 -0.84 -57.02 -14.03
C SER A 1063 -0.92 -56.49 -12.59
N TYR A 1064 -1.77 -57.02 -11.72
CA TYR A 1064 -1.85 -56.55 -10.31
C TYR A 1064 -1.00 -57.29 -9.30
N TYR A 1065 -0.24 -58.28 -9.77
CA TYR A 1065 0.65 -59.05 -8.91
C TYR A 1065 1.94 -59.32 -9.66
N SER A 1066 2.84 -58.34 -9.72
CA SER A 1066 4.24 -58.64 -10.04
C SER A 1066 4.89 -59.58 -9.01
N PHE A 1067 4.16 -59.93 -7.93
CA PHE A 1067 4.67 -60.70 -6.79
C PHE A 1067 4.02 -62.08 -6.62
N PHE A 1068 2.90 -62.40 -7.28
CA PHE A 1068 2.34 -63.77 -7.35
C PHE A 1068 1.63 -64.00 -8.69
N SER A 1069 1.88 -65.12 -9.37
CA SER A 1069 1.10 -65.45 -10.58
C SER A 1069 -0.39 -65.63 -10.21
N GLN A 1070 -1.31 -65.11 -11.02
CA GLN A 1070 -2.77 -65.26 -10.82
C GLN A 1070 -3.18 -66.73 -10.67
N LYS A 1071 -2.37 -67.65 -11.22
CA LYS A 1071 -2.48 -69.10 -11.06
C LYS A 1071 -2.29 -69.54 -9.59
N LEU A 1072 -1.32 -68.95 -8.88
CA LEU A 1072 -1.10 -69.21 -7.45
C LEU A 1072 -2.19 -68.55 -6.59
N ALA A 1073 -2.63 -67.34 -6.93
CA ALA A 1073 -3.72 -66.65 -6.22
C ALA A 1073 -5.06 -67.38 -6.38
N LEU A 1074 -5.41 -67.84 -7.59
CA LEU A 1074 -6.60 -68.68 -7.84
C LEU A 1074 -6.47 -70.10 -7.25
N MET A 1075 -5.24 -70.61 -7.09
CA MET A 1075 -4.97 -71.89 -6.43
C MET A 1075 -5.07 -71.78 -4.90
N MET A 1076 -4.61 -70.67 -4.32
CA MET A 1076 -4.72 -70.37 -2.89
C MET A 1076 -6.13 -69.91 -2.51
N PHE A 1077 -6.84 -69.24 -3.42
CA PHE A 1077 -8.19 -68.71 -3.24
C PHE A 1077 -9.04 -68.99 -4.51
N PRO A 1078 -9.67 -70.17 -4.60
CA PRO A 1078 -10.58 -70.50 -5.71
C PRO A 1078 -11.64 -69.41 -5.89
N ARG A 1079 -11.94 -69.05 -7.14
CA ARG A 1079 -12.88 -67.96 -7.49
C ARG A 1079 -12.55 -66.63 -6.77
N LEU A 1080 -11.26 -66.35 -6.59
CA LEU A 1080 -10.72 -65.18 -5.87
C LEU A 1080 -11.16 -65.06 -4.39
N GLY A 1081 -11.64 -66.14 -3.78
CA GLY A 1081 -12.04 -66.15 -2.37
C GLY A 1081 -13.52 -65.79 -2.11
N TRP A 1082 -14.33 -65.54 -3.14
CA TRP A 1082 -15.75 -65.20 -2.97
C TRP A 1082 -16.65 -66.39 -2.64
N GLN A 1083 -16.18 -67.62 -2.81
CA GLN A 1083 -17.01 -68.82 -2.64
C GLN A 1083 -17.46 -69.05 -1.19
N SER A 1084 -16.71 -68.58 -0.19
CA SER A 1084 -17.11 -68.65 1.22
C SER A 1084 -18.16 -67.60 1.60
N ASP A 1085 -18.19 -66.49 0.86
CA ASP A 1085 -18.92 -65.27 1.24
C ASP A 1085 -20.21 -65.09 0.43
N ILE A 1086 -20.45 -65.97 -0.55
CA ILE A 1086 -21.66 -65.99 -1.39
C ILE A 1086 -22.31 -67.36 -1.24
N ALA A 1087 -23.49 -67.38 -0.62
CA ALA A 1087 -24.25 -68.61 -0.37
C ALA A 1087 -25.12 -69.04 -1.55
N SER A 1088 -25.31 -68.17 -2.54
CA SER A 1088 -26.11 -68.35 -3.75
C SER A 1088 -25.28 -68.75 -4.98
N GLN A 1089 -25.91 -68.82 -6.16
CA GLN A 1089 -25.25 -69.18 -7.41
C GLN A 1089 -24.26 -68.09 -7.86
N LEU A 1090 -22.97 -68.29 -7.58
CA LEU A 1090 -21.86 -67.49 -8.12
C LEU A 1090 -21.48 -67.96 -9.53
N THR A 1091 -21.66 -67.10 -10.52
CA THR A 1091 -21.21 -67.32 -11.91
C THR A 1091 -19.87 -66.64 -12.12
N VAL A 1092 -18.87 -67.35 -12.66
CA VAL A 1092 -17.53 -66.80 -12.91
C VAL A 1092 -17.21 -66.80 -14.40
N THR A 1093 -16.96 -65.63 -14.95
CA THR A 1093 -16.66 -65.44 -16.37
C THR A 1093 -15.25 -64.86 -16.54
N LYS A 1094 -14.48 -65.36 -17.51
CA LYS A 1094 -13.10 -64.90 -17.74
C LYS A 1094 -13.03 -63.92 -18.89
N ILE A 1095 -12.39 -62.77 -18.68
CA ILE A 1095 -12.18 -61.72 -19.69
C ILE A 1095 -10.69 -61.61 -20.03
N SER A 1096 -10.37 -61.48 -21.32
CA SER A 1096 -8.99 -61.32 -21.75
C SER A 1096 -8.42 -59.97 -21.30
N GLY A 1097 -7.13 -59.91 -20.96
CA GLY A 1097 -6.49 -58.69 -20.46
C GLY A 1097 -6.11 -58.82 -19.00
N ASP A 1098 -5.77 -57.70 -18.38
CA ASP A 1098 -5.31 -57.61 -17.00
C ASP A 1098 -6.14 -56.59 -16.21
N HIS A 1099 -5.96 -56.47 -14.90
CA HIS A 1099 -6.83 -55.64 -14.05
C HIS A 1099 -6.95 -54.19 -14.56
N PHE A 1100 -5.82 -53.55 -14.89
CA PHE A 1100 -5.81 -52.17 -15.41
C PHE A 1100 -6.32 -52.06 -16.84
N SER A 1101 -6.11 -53.09 -17.66
CA SER A 1101 -6.56 -53.09 -19.04
C SER A 1101 -8.04 -53.47 -19.20
N LEU A 1102 -8.67 -54.04 -18.16
CA LEU A 1102 -10.04 -54.54 -18.21
C LEU A 1102 -11.06 -53.46 -18.62
N LEU A 1103 -10.88 -52.24 -18.12
CA LEU A 1103 -11.73 -51.08 -18.40
C LEU A 1103 -11.19 -50.21 -19.57
N LYS A 1104 -10.24 -50.74 -20.36
CA LYS A 1104 -9.66 -50.06 -21.52
C LYS A 1104 -9.99 -50.79 -22.82
N GLU A 1105 -9.91 -50.06 -23.92
CA GLU A 1105 -10.10 -50.64 -25.25
C GLU A 1105 -8.97 -51.60 -25.62
N PRO A 1106 -9.25 -52.74 -26.26
CA PRO A 1106 -10.57 -53.22 -26.69
C PRO A 1106 -11.33 -54.08 -25.64
N GLN A 1107 -10.73 -54.36 -24.47
CA GLN A 1107 -11.29 -55.30 -23.49
C GLN A 1107 -12.63 -54.83 -22.88
N VAL A 1108 -12.76 -53.52 -22.66
CA VAL A 1108 -13.96 -52.92 -22.07
C VAL A 1108 -15.22 -53.16 -22.90
N GLN A 1109 -15.10 -53.24 -24.23
CA GLN A 1109 -16.21 -53.56 -25.12
C GLN A 1109 -16.70 -54.98 -24.92
N SER A 1110 -15.78 -55.96 -24.83
CA SER A 1110 -16.15 -57.35 -24.55
C SER A 1110 -16.73 -57.52 -23.15
N LEU A 1111 -16.24 -56.76 -22.17
CA LEU A 1111 -16.79 -56.75 -20.82
C LEU A 1111 -18.22 -56.20 -20.81
N ALA A 1112 -18.44 -55.05 -21.45
CA ALA A 1112 -19.76 -54.40 -21.52
C ALA A 1112 -20.81 -55.34 -22.10
N THR A 1113 -20.52 -56.00 -23.23
CA THR A 1113 -21.44 -56.97 -23.85
C THR A 1113 -21.86 -58.07 -22.89
N GLN A 1114 -20.91 -58.65 -22.14
CA GLN A 1114 -21.22 -59.74 -21.22
C GLN A 1114 -21.96 -59.26 -19.96
N VAL A 1115 -21.67 -58.04 -19.49
CA VAL A 1115 -22.42 -57.41 -18.40
C VAL A 1115 -23.87 -57.14 -18.83
N ASP A 1116 -24.08 -56.60 -20.03
CA ASP A 1116 -25.43 -56.38 -20.58
C ASP A 1116 -26.22 -57.68 -20.76
N GLU A 1117 -25.59 -58.75 -21.26
CA GLU A 1117 -26.23 -60.07 -21.37
C GLU A 1117 -26.65 -60.62 -19.99
N CYS A 1118 -25.81 -60.41 -18.97
CA CYS A 1118 -26.11 -60.79 -17.60
C CYS A 1118 -27.32 -60.02 -17.04
N LEU A 1119 -27.31 -58.70 -17.19
CA LEU A 1119 -28.39 -57.84 -16.71
C LEU A 1119 -29.71 -58.14 -17.43
N LYS A 1120 -29.68 -58.30 -18.77
CA LYS A 1120 -30.86 -58.64 -19.58
C LYS A 1120 -31.48 -59.97 -19.18
N ARG A 1121 -30.67 -60.97 -18.80
CA ARG A 1121 -31.19 -62.27 -18.35
C ARG A 1121 -32.00 -62.14 -17.05
N VAL A 1122 -31.47 -61.39 -16.08
CA VAL A 1122 -32.16 -61.14 -14.81
C VAL A 1122 -33.41 -60.26 -15.01
N GLU A 1123 -33.35 -59.27 -15.90
CA GLU A 1123 -34.51 -58.44 -16.25
C GLU A 1123 -35.65 -59.21 -16.95
N LEU A 1124 -35.35 -60.30 -17.66
CA LEU A 1124 -36.38 -61.16 -18.25
C LEU A 1124 -37.02 -62.13 -17.25
N GLU A 1125 -36.34 -62.38 -16.11
CA GLU A 1125 -36.83 -63.23 -15.02
C GLU A 1125 -37.70 -62.45 -14.00
N ILE A 1126 -37.58 -61.11 -13.98
CA ILE A 1126 -38.34 -60.17 -13.15
C ILE A 1126 -39.59 -59.73 -13.91
#